data_AF-A0A972Y2Q2-F1
#
_entry.id   AF-A0A972Y2Q2-F1
#
_cell.length_a   1.000
_cell.length_b   1.000
_cell.length_c   1.000
_cell.angle_alpha   90.00
_cell.angle_beta   90.00
_cell.angle_gamma   90.00
#
_symmetry.space_group_name_H-M   'P 1'
#
loop_
_entity.id
_entity.type
_entity.pdbx_description
1 polymer ?
#
loop_
_entity_poly.entity_id
_entity_poly.type
_entity_poly.pdbx_seq_one_letter_code
_entity_poly.pdbx_strand_id
1 'polypeptide(L)'
;TKNSPILKGSELFITESLAKFSNYLWTNNLREIPIKDFYNLFDGTEQYEKDKSKADILINEGLVVTRDMRAKQEYISFTYDILAGYMISENLIRINKNLKYFISSEFINKIIQDDGQHPLFEDVITSLCLLLPQIKNISIHEIIENDKKLKFTKSKVFKYLPKYIVNQFSRRISFSNAAFSRSITSLFSLPAEYVKEVDKELITRLFLRSSQNMNLFFELSFKTLSDIKHPLNALFLSKLLESMPMNQRDVSWTEYIRKKSYDLDSYIAEFEEQCKNTNKESILLIEKQHVIAKVILWFLTSTNRALRDDATRALYFYGRKFPNEFSVMVFDSLKINDPYVWERTLAALYGITMAEHNSVISNDFRNTFLPEICKNIYENIFKEQASFSTTHILARDYARRIIEIGTIHHPSLLTHSEINNIRPPYSFGGNRNWGEHDYGDKEYDYSGPLRMDFSNYTLGRIVKDGGSYSNPPEKIKVRKQIYWRIYDLGWDSDYFKEAETALGNSNYYGGGRTERAKIERYGKKYSWIAYFENAGLRDDLGLLDNEWDKFRISDADIDPSFPSKPNGELFIKDDLLGDRTKPLVDWYENGGMPFIENYLSIENITEDKGEWICLDGYIGQDDVPAERHRFTFIRSLLIKEEDYNDVFSLLKKQNMGGRWLPEKHENYYTYAGELFYCPDSTYDNFTTLEFITAKKKVKIKKGEPGYFPTVLWDDDSDGISLKEEFPDEIEREVSETKEFEVLLPVMEYNWEGYHSHLNDAGNSTVVAKEIANHLKLIDQPQTFDLFETNGDKASFNINYYNNYNNSHKLVYLRKDLLNKFLIEKKLKFIWIVWGERDVRFKTDKRRQDFFTAHPFKEHQVFQKVIEYKNE
;
A
#
# COMPACT_ATOMS: atom_id res chain seq x y z
N THR A 1 39.84 34.77 32.98
CA THR A 1 38.72 34.32 33.83
C THR A 1 39.10 34.25 35.31
N LYS A 2 39.14 35.37 36.06
CA LYS A 2 39.14 35.30 37.55
C LYS A 2 38.84 36.59 38.37
N ASN A 3 38.70 37.78 37.79
CA ASN A 3 38.48 39.03 38.57
C ASN A 3 37.27 39.87 38.13
N SER A 4 36.10 39.29 37.89
CA SER A 4 34.86 40.07 38.00
C SER A 4 33.84 39.34 38.86
N PRO A 5 33.66 39.75 40.13
CA PRO A 5 32.66 39.22 41.05
C PRO A 5 31.22 39.41 40.56
N ILE A 6 31.03 40.21 39.51
CA ILE A 6 29.72 40.58 38.96
C ILE A 6 29.05 39.37 38.29
N LEU A 7 29.79 38.53 37.56
CA LEU A 7 29.18 37.51 36.68
C LEU A 7 28.48 36.34 37.40
N LYS A 8 28.75 36.09 38.69
CA LYS A 8 28.00 35.11 39.50
C LYS A 8 26.77 35.69 40.22
N GLY A 9 26.56 37.02 40.13
CA GLY A 9 25.40 37.73 40.67
C GLY A 9 24.69 38.67 39.66
N SER A 10 24.96 38.53 38.35
CA SER A 10 24.60 39.53 37.32
C SER A 10 23.46 39.14 36.37
N GLU A 11 22.68 38.10 36.64
CA GLU A 11 21.52 37.77 35.79
C GLU A 11 20.56 38.98 35.68
N LEU A 12 20.35 39.66 36.80
CA LEU A 12 19.56 40.89 36.86
C LEU A 12 20.17 42.01 35.99
N PHE A 13 21.50 42.21 36.09
CA PHE A 13 22.21 43.23 35.31
C PHE A 13 22.11 42.99 33.80
N ILE A 14 22.33 41.75 33.36
CA ILE A 14 22.24 41.39 31.93
C ILE A 14 20.79 41.58 31.45
N THR A 15 19.82 41.06 32.18
CA THR A 15 18.40 41.15 31.81
C THR A 15 17.91 42.60 31.72
N GLU A 16 18.23 43.43 32.71
CA GLU A 16 17.88 44.86 32.71
C GLU A 16 18.58 45.60 31.56
N SER A 17 19.83 45.26 31.27
CA SER A 17 20.60 45.88 30.19
C SER A 17 20.03 45.55 28.82
N LEU A 18 19.68 44.30 28.57
CA LEU A 18 19.05 43.87 27.31
C LEU A 18 17.65 44.47 27.15
N ALA A 19 16.86 44.56 28.23
CA ALA A 19 15.57 45.25 28.23
C ALA A 19 15.73 46.74 27.89
N LYS A 20 16.74 47.40 28.48
CA LYS A 20 17.09 48.79 28.18
C LYS A 20 17.47 48.98 26.73
N PHE A 21 18.30 48.09 26.18
CA PHE A 21 18.68 48.12 24.76
C PHE A 21 17.47 47.96 23.84
N SER A 22 16.63 46.97 24.14
CA SER A 22 15.43 46.65 23.38
C SER A 22 14.43 47.81 23.37
N ASN A 23 14.22 48.44 24.53
CA ASN A 23 13.39 49.63 24.62
C ASN A 23 13.94 50.79 23.79
N TYR A 24 15.26 50.98 23.79
CA TYR A 24 15.91 52.02 23.01
C TYR A 24 15.73 51.79 21.50
N LEU A 25 15.97 50.58 21.01
CA LEU A 25 15.76 50.21 19.61
C LEU A 25 14.31 50.45 19.19
N TRP A 26 13.35 49.92 19.98
CA TRP A 26 11.92 50.06 19.70
C TRP A 26 11.46 51.51 19.68
N THR A 27 11.87 52.31 20.66
CA THR A 27 11.42 53.70 20.78
C THR A 27 11.90 54.53 19.60
N ASN A 28 13.16 54.34 19.17
CA ASN A 28 13.80 55.13 18.13
C ASN A 28 13.63 54.57 16.70
N ASN A 29 12.89 53.48 16.50
CA ASN A 29 12.74 52.80 15.20
C ASN A 29 14.09 52.36 14.60
N LEU A 30 14.96 51.80 15.42
CA LEU A 30 16.31 51.39 15.03
C LEU A 30 16.46 49.88 15.01
N ARG A 31 17.25 49.38 14.05
CA ARG A 31 17.72 47.98 14.04
C ARG A 31 18.98 47.82 14.89
N GLU A 32 19.80 48.86 14.90
CA GLU A 32 21.15 48.89 15.47
C GLU A 32 21.51 50.33 15.83
N ILE A 33 22.53 50.53 16.66
CA ILE A 33 22.96 51.84 17.11
C ILE A 33 24.47 52.04 16.91
N PRO A 34 24.95 53.25 16.61
CA PRO A 34 26.37 53.56 16.63
C PRO A 34 27.03 53.13 17.96
N ILE A 35 28.27 52.65 17.90
CA ILE A 35 28.99 52.20 19.11
C ILE A 35 29.06 53.29 20.18
N LYS A 36 29.23 54.56 19.77
CA LYS A 36 29.23 55.71 20.68
C LYS A 36 27.91 55.83 21.44
N ASP A 37 26.79 55.65 20.75
CA ASP A 37 25.45 55.72 21.36
C ASP A 37 25.19 54.52 22.26
N PHE A 38 25.77 53.36 21.94
CA PHE A 38 25.76 52.19 22.81
C PHE A 38 26.51 52.44 24.13
N TYR A 39 27.74 52.97 24.08
CA TYR A 39 28.45 53.37 25.30
C TYR A 39 27.68 54.43 26.09
N ASN A 40 27.12 55.46 25.43
CA ASN A 40 26.29 56.47 26.08
C ASN A 40 25.06 55.85 26.77
N LEU A 41 24.43 54.84 26.15
CA LEU A 41 23.25 54.19 26.68
C LEU A 41 23.53 53.43 27.99
N PHE A 42 24.71 52.81 28.13
CA PHE A 42 25.03 51.96 29.28
C PHE A 42 25.93 52.61 30.34
N ASP A 43 26.87 53.44 29.90
CA ASP A 43 27.90 54.04 30.77
C ASP A 43 27.69 55.55 30.97
N GLY A 44 26.75 56.17 30.25
CA GLY A 44 26.49 57.61 30.32
C GLY A 44 27.51 58.44 29.52
N THR A 45 27.49 59.76 29.71
CA THR A 45 28.39 60.70 29.00
C THR A 45 29.68 61.01 29.77
N GLU A 46 29.94 60.31 30.87
CA GLU A 46 31.15 60.47 31.69
C GLU A 46 32.38 59.81 31.04
N GLN A 47 33.57 60.09 31.57
CA GLN A 47 34.83 59.56 31.03
C GLN A 47 34.87 58.02 31.14
N TYR A 48 35.02 57.33 30.01
CA TYR A 48 35.09 55.87 29.93
C TYR A 48 36.15 55.28 30.88
N GLU A 49 35.74 54.33 31.73
CA GLU A 49 36.62 53.55 32.59
C GLU A 49 36.59 52.07 32.19
N LYS A 50 37.73 51.58 31.67
CA LYS A 50 37.89 50.24 31.08
C LYS A 50 37.41 49.08 31.96
N ASP A 51 37.58 49.18 33.27
CA ASP A 51 37.25 48.10 34.22
C ASP A 51 35.85 48.25 34.86
N LYS A 52 35.08 49.28 34.48
CA LYS A 52 33.72 49.54 34.98
C LYS A 52 32.65 49.67 33.89
N SER A 53 33.03 49.67 32.61
CA SER A 53 32.11 49.80 31.49
C SER A 53 31.14 48.62 31.40
N LYS A 54 29.85 48.92 31.58
CA LYS A 54 28.74 47.98 31.38
C LYS A 54 28.58 47.64 29.91
N ALA A 55 28.83 48.60 29.02
CA ALA A 55 28.83 48.38 27.58
C ALA A 55 29.90 47.35 27.17
N ASP A 56 31.12 47.47 27.68
CA ASP A 56 32.18 46.49 27.42
C ASP A 56 31.84 45.11 27.93
N ILE A 57 31.22 45.00 29.11
CA ILE A 57 30.75 43.71 29.61
C ILE A 57 29.77 43.09 28.61
N LEU A 58 28.76 43.83 28.16
CA LEU A 58 27.75 43.31 27.23
C LEU A 58 28.32 42.91 25.88
N ILE A 59 29.33 43.64 25.37
CA ILE A 59 29.91 43.36 24.06
C ILE A 59 30.99 42.26 24.14
N ASN A 60 31.83 42.26 25.17
CA ASN A 60 32.92 41.29 25.30
C ASN A 60 32.41 39.87 25.61
N GLU A 61 31.19 39.74 26.15
CA GLU A 61 30.52 38.43 26.26
C GLU A 61 30.17 37.84 24.88
N GLY A 62 30.03 38.66 23.82
CA GLY A 62 30.04 38.23 22.41
C GLY A 62 28.92 37.30 21.93
N LEU A 63 27.99 36.89 22.81
CA LEU A 63 26.96 35.90 22.51
C LEU A 63 25.65 36.50 21.99
N VAL A 64 25.24 37.66 22.52
CA VAL A 64 23.91 38.26 22.30
C VAL A 64 23.95 39.50 21.41
N VAL A 65 25.10 40.18 21.37
CA VAL A 65 25.30 41.47 20.72
C VAL A 65 26.52 41.39 19.82
N THR A 66 26.41 41.94 18.61
CA THR A 66 27.48 41.94 17.61
C THR A 66 27.93 43.37 17.26
N ARG A 67 29.17 43.45 16.78
CA ARG A 67 29.80 44.66 16.24
C ARG A 67 29.91 44.52 14.73
N ASP A 68 29.43 45.51 14.00
CA ASP A 68 29.60 45.59 12.55
C ASP A 68 30.16 46.95 12.13
N MET A 69 31.02 46.97 11.12
CA MET A 69 31.73 48.15 10.64
C MET A 69 31.21 48.56 9.27
N ARG A 70 30.60 49.74 9.17
CA ARG A 70 30.08 50.30 7.92
C ARG A 70 30.51 51.74 7.74
N ALA A 71 31.06 52.09 6.58
CA ALA A 71 31.49 53.45 6.24
C ALA A 71 32.35 54.16 7.32
N LYS A 72 33.31 53.43 7.91
CA LYS A 72 34.20 53.89 9.01
C LYS A 72 33.51 54.15 10.35
N GLN A 73 32.29 53.66 10.54
CA GLN A 73 31.53 53.74 11.78
C GLN A 73 31.14 52.34 12.26
N GLU A 74 31.32 52.09 13.55
CA GLU A 74 30.97 50.82 14.18
C GLU A 74 29.53 50.89 14.72
N TYR A 75 28.78 49.84 14.49
CA TYR A 75 27.39 49.66 14.92
C TYR A 75 27.25 48.44 15.80
N ILE A 76 26.32 48.55 16.74
CA ILE A 76 25.96 47.53 17.70
C ILE A 76 24.51 47.11 17.48
N SER A 77 24.29 45.81 17.32
CA SER A 77 22.97 45.20 17.20
C SER A 77 22.91 43.91 18.00
N PHE A 78 21.71 43.36 18.17
CA PHE A 78 21.60 41.95 18.52
C PHE A 78 22.21 41.07 17.43
N THR A 79 22.72 39.90 17.79
CA THR A 79 23.35 38.96 16.87
C THR A 79 22.43 38.53 15.73
N TYR A 80 21.14 38.35 16.01
CA TYR A 80 20.12 37.93 15.05
C TYR A 80 18.86 38.78 15.20
N ASP A 81 18.17 39.07 14.08
CA ASP A 81 16.94 39.87 14.09
C ASP A 81 15.80 39.17 14.86
N ILE A 82 15.72 37.83 14.80
CA ILE A 82 14.79 37.04 15.62
C ILE A 82 15.03 37.25 17.12
N LEU A 83 16.29 37.30 17.55
CA LEU A 83 16.66 37.56 18.94
C LEU A 83 16.31 38.99 19.34
N ALA A 84 16.56 39.96 18.46
CA ALA A 84 16.16 41.34 18.66
C ALA A 84 14.63 41.48 18.82
N GLY A 85 13.87 40.85 17.93
CA GLY A 85 12.41 40.79 17.97
C GLY A 85 11.88 40.15 19.25
N TYR A 86 12.50 39.05 19.70
CA TYR A 86 12.19 38.39 20.97
C TYR A 86 12.38 39.35 22.15
N MET A 87 13.56 39.96 22.26
CA MET A 87 13.92 40.84 23.39
C MET A 87 13.04 42.10 23.43
N ILE A 88 12.76 42.70 22.27
CA ILE A 88 11.82 43.81 22.13
C ILE A 88 10.41 43.37 22.57
N SER A 89 9.92 42.25 22.07
CA SER A 89 8.58 41.74 22.37
C SER A 89 8.40 41.45 23.85
N GLU A 90 9.36 40.76 24.46
CA GLU A 90 9.36 40.45 25.89
C GLU A 90 9.33 41.74 26.72
N ASN A 91 10.21 42.70 26.41
CA ASN A 91 10.23 43.99 27.07
C ASN A 91 8.90 44.74 26.92
N LEU A 92 8.31 44.75 25.72
CA LEU A 92 7.00 45.38 25.46
C LEU A 92 5.89 44.75 26.29
N ILE A 93 5.86 43.43 26.45
CA ILE A 93 4.89 42.71 27.28
C ILE A 93 5.07 43.06 28.77
N ARG A 94 6.31 43.22 29.23
CA ARG A 94 6.64 43.56 30.63
C ARG A 94 6.23 44.99 30.98
N ILE A 95 6.55 45.97 30.13
CA ILE A 95 6.27 47.39 30.42
C ILE A 95 4.79 47.77 30.19
N ASN A 96 4.09 47.12 29.26
CA ASN A 96 2.69 47.43 28.95
C ASN A 96 1.70 46.51 29.70
N LYS A 97 1.25 46.93 30.89
CA LYS A 97 0.22 46.19 31.65
C LYS A 97 -1.12 46.09 30.92
N ASN A 98 -1.48 47.10 30.14
CA ASN A 98 -2.71 47.11 29.35
C ASN A 98 -2.47 46.54 27.94
N LEU A 99 -2.95 45.32 27.71
CA LEU A 99 -2.75 44.60 26.45
C LEU A 99 -3.41 45.27 25.24
N LYS A 100 -4.30 46.26 25.44
CA LYS A 100 -4.83 47.09 24.34
C LYS A 100 -3.74 47.92 23.66
N TYR A 101 -2.56 48.05 24.26
CA TYR A 101 -1.39 48.65 23.61
C TYR A 101 -1.08 47.99 22.26
N PHE A 102 -1.14 46.67 22.17
CA PHE A 102 -0.82 45.90 20.95
C PHE A 102 -1.83 46.07 19.81
N ILE A 103 -2.96 46.74 20.07
CA ILE A 103 -3.94 47.16 19.06
C ILE A 103 -4.12 48.69 19.07
N SER A 104 -3.25 49.44 19.73
CA SER A 104 -3.32 50.91 19.75
C SER A 104 -2.86 51.51 18.43
N SER A 105 -3.29 52.74 18.12
CA SER A 105 -2.79 53.43 16.93
C SER A 105 -1.29 53.70 17.01
N GLU A 106 -0.76 53.92 18.21
CA GLU A 106 0.68 54.10 18.45
C GLU A 106 1.48 52.87 18.02
N PHE A 107 1.08 51.68 18.50
CA PHE A 107 1.72 50.43 18.13
C PHE A 107 1.54 50.12 16.64
N ILE A 108 0.32 50.25 16.12
CA ILE A 108 0.01 49.95 14.71
C ILE A 108 0.82 50.85 13.77
N ASN A 109 1.00 52.14 14.10
CA ASN A 109 1.79 53.05 13.27
C ASN A 109 3.29 52.68 13.24
N LYS A 110 3.84 52.07 14.30
CA LYS A 110 5.22 51.56 14.28
C LYS A 110 5.38 50.31 13.39
N ILE A 111 4.30 49.56 13.17
CA ILE A 111 4.31 48.29 12.43
C ILE A 111 3.87 48.46 10.97
N ILE A 112 2.83 49.27 10.71
CA ILE A 112 2.27 49.49 9.36
C ILE A 112 2.28 50.99 9.05
N GLN A 113 3.26 51.38 8.24
CA GLN A 113 3.45 52.73 7.71
C GLN A 113 4.09 52.67 6.32
N ASP A 114 3.77 53.62 5.44
CA ASP A 114 4.29 53.62 4.06
C ASP A 114 5.81 53.86 4.03
N ASP A 115 6.33 54.70 4.93
CA ASP A 115 7.76 54.92 5.21
C ASP A 115 7.99 55.08 6.72
N GLY A 116 9.04 54.47 7.28
CA GLY A 116 9.41 54.64 8.70
C GLY A 116 8.85 53.60 9.68
N GLN A 117 8.44 52.43 9.18
CA GLN A 117 8.16 51.26 10.02
C GLN A 117 9.40 50.87 10.83
N HIS A 118 9.17 50.28 12.00
CA HIS A 118 10.27 49.73 12.78
C HIS A 118 10.97 48.63 11.97
N PRO A 119 12.29 48.65 11.77
CA PRO A 119 12.98 47.71 10.87
C PRO A 119 12.83 46.23 11.29
N LEU A 120 12.63 45.97 12.58
CA LEU A 120 12.41 44.64 13.16
C LEU A 120 10.92 44.28 13.36
N PHE A 121 9.99 44.95 12.68
CA PHE A 121 8.56 44.78 12.96
C PHE A 121 8.07 43.33 12.76
N GLU A 122 8.60 42.60 11.77
CA GLU A 122 8.17 41.23 11.49
C GLU A 122 8.58 40.27 12.62
N ASP A 123 9.83 40.37 13.09
CA ASP A 123 10.34 39.60 14.21
C ASP A 123 9.58 39.94 15.49
N VAL A 124 9.30 41.22 15.74
CA VAL A 124 8.53 41.65 16.91
C VAL A 124 7.11 41.07 16.88
N ILE A 125 6.39 41.13 15.76
CA ILE A 125 5.04 40.55 15.70
C ILE A 125 5.09 39.03 15.87
N THR A 126 6.05 38.36 15.26
CA THR A 126 6.21 36.90 15.36
C THR A 126 6.51 36.47 16.80
N SER A 127 7.46 37.15 17.45
CA SER A 127 7.81 36.90 18.85
C SER A 127 6.67 37.24 19.81
N LEU A 128 5.92 38.33 19.59
CA LEU A 128 4.72 38.64 20.38
C LEU A 128 3.68 37.51 20.31
N CYS A 129 3.46 36.92 19.13
CA CYS A 129 2.52 35.82 18.96
C CYS A 129 2.94 34.56 19.73
N LEU A 130 4.24 34.34 19.93
CA LEU A 130 4.76 33.22 20.72
C LEU A 130 4.83 33.54 22.22
N LEU A 131 5.15 34.77 22.60
CA LEU A 131 5.41 35.16 23.99
C LEU A 131 4.17 35.56 24.78
N LEU A 132 3.19 36.21 24.17
CA LEU A 132 1.97 36.63 24.88
C LEU A 132 1.19 35.45 25.49
N PRO A 133 1.02 34.30 24.80
CA PRO A 133 0.43 33.11 25.41
C PRO A 133 1.22 32.63 26.62
N GLN A 134 2.55 32.66 26.55
CA GLN A 134 3.42 32.16 27.63
C GLN A 134 3.44 33.08 28.85
N ILE A 135 3.53 34.40 28.66
CA ILE A 135 3.72 35.37 29.74
C ILE A 135 2.38 35.86 30.31
N LYS A 136 1.35 35.96 29.48
CA LYS A 136 0.06 36.58 29.84
C LYS A 136 -1.15 35.65 29.64
N ASN A 137 -0.95 34.41 29.19
CA ASN A 137 -2.01 33.44 28.90
C ASN A 137 -3.09 33.97 27.94
N ILE A 138 -2.68 34.78 26.97
CA ILE A 138 -3.57 35.40 25.98
C ILE A 138 -2.86 35.53 24.64
N SER A 139 -3.57 35.23 23.56
CA SER A 139 -3.06 35.28 22.20
C SER A 139 -3.40 36.62 21.52
N ILE A 140 -2.59 36.99 20.51
CA ILE A 140 -2.85 38.21 19.71
C ILE A 140 -4.23 38.17 19.04
N HIS A 141 -4.65 37.02 18.51
CA HIS A 141 -5.97 36.91 17.90
C HIS A 141 -7.12 37.14 18.89
N GLU A 142 -7.00 36.75 20.16
CA GLU A 142 -7.99 37.06 21.20
C GLU A 142 -8.06 38.57 21.51
N ILE A 143 -6.91 39.25 21.51
CA ILE A 143 -6.85 40.71 21.68
C ILE A 143 -7.56 41.39 20.49
N ILE A 144 -7.30 40.92 19.27
CA ILE A 144 -7.90 41.43 18.03
C ILE A 144 -9.42 41.17 17.98
N GLU A 145 -9.88 39.98 18.36
CA GLU A 145 -11.31 39.65 18.40
C GLU A 145 -12.08 40.54 19.38
N ASN A 146 -11.42 41.07 20.41
CA ASN A 146 -12.00 42.01 21.37
C ASN A 146 -11.89 43.48 20.99
N ASP A 147 -11.29 43.82 19.84
CA ASP A 147 -11.17 45.20 19.37
C ASP A 147 -12.53 45.75 18.89
N LYS A 148 -13.13 46.63 19.70
CA LYS A 148 -14.38 47.33 19.35
C LYS A 148 -14.28 48.14 18.05
N LYS A 149 -13.12 48.74 17.76
CA LYS A 149 -12.91 49.51 16.52
C LYS A 149 -12.91 48.59 15.32
N LEU A 150 -12.28 47.42 15.41
CA LEU A 150 -12.32 46.42 14.35
C LEU A 150 -13.73 45.80 14.20
N LYS A 151 -14.46 45.53 15.29
CA LYS A 151 -15.87 45.09 15.22
C LYS A 151 -16.75 46.08 14.46
N PHE A 152 -16.54 47.39 14.68
CA PHE A 152 -17.24 48.43 13.94
C PHE A 152 -16.98 48.35 12.43
N THR A 153 -15.75 48.03 11.99
CA THR A 153 -15.44 47.85 10.55
C THR A 153 -16.22 46.71 9.89
N LYS A 154 -16.69 45.74 10.68
CA LYS A 154 -17.50 44.60 10.21
C LYS A 154 -19.02 44.90 10.20
N SER A 155 -19.45 46.07 10.68
CA SER A 155 -20.87 46.45 10.74
C SER A 155 -21.44 46.84 9.36
N LYS A 156 -22.76 46.70 9.18
CA LYS A 156 -23.43 47.14 7.94
C LYS A 156 -23.25 48.64 7.67
N VAL A 157 -23.22 49.46 8.74
CA VAL A 157 -23.08 50.93 8.64
C VAL A 157 -21.72 51.34 8.07
N PHE A 158 -20.65 50.60 8.41
CA PHE A 158 -19.29 50.92 7.96
C PHE A 158 -19.15 50.94 6.44
N LYS A 159 -19.89 50.07 5.72
CA LYS A 159 -19.88 49.99 4.25
C LYS A 159 -20.36 51.26 3.56
N TYR A 160 -21.15 52.09 4.25
CA TYR A 160 -21.74 53.32 3.70
C TYR A 160 -20.99 54.59 4.15
N LEU A 161 -19.90 54.45 4.91
CA LEU A 161 -19.11 55.61 5.35
C LEU A 161 -18.31 56.21 4.18
N PRO A 162 -18.12 57.54 4.16
CA PRO A 162 -17.23 58.20 3.21
C PRO A 162 -15.81 57.60 3.19
N LYS A 163 -15.19 57.55 2.01
CA LYS A 163 -13.85 56.96 1.81
C LYS A 163 -12.78 57.51 2.77
N TYR A 164 -12.83 58.79 3.11
CA TYR A 164 -11.87 59.38 4.05
C TYR A 164 -11.98 58.79 5.47
N ILE A 165 -13.19 58.40 5.91
CA ILE A 165 -13.41 57.73 7.20
C ILE A 165 -12.94 56.27 7.11
N VAL A 166 -13.28 55.57 6.03
CA VAL A 166 -12.86 54.18 5.80
C VAL A 166 -11.33 54.07 5.77
N ASN A 167 -10.66 55.02 5.11
CA ASN A 167 -9.20 55.06 5.00
C ASN A 167 -8.51 55.19 6.38
N GLN A 168 -9.15 55.80 7.39
CA GLN A 168 -8.59 55.87 8.74
C GLN A 168 -8.49 54.50 9.43
N PHE A 169 -9.26 53.51 8.99
CA PHE A 169 -9.23 52.14 9.51
C PHE A 169 -8.37 51.20 8.68
N SER A 170 -7.95 51.59 7.47
CA SER A 170 -7.18 50.75 6.54
C SER A 170 -5.97 50.09 7.21
N ARG A 171 -5.10 50.88 7.86
CA ARG A 171 -3.91 50.39 8.58
C ARG A 171 -4.26 49.41 9.70
N ARG A 172 -5.32 49.71 10.46
CA ARG A 172 -5.80 48.81 11.52
C ARG A 172 -6.30 47.49 10.95
N ILE A 173 -7.05 47.52 9.84
CA ILE A 173 -7.53 46.31 9.17
C ILE A 173 -6.35 45.49 8.63
N SER A 174 -5.40 46.13 7.94
CA SER A 174 -4.19 45.46 7.43
C SER A 174 -3.37 44.82 8.55
N PHE A 175 -3.14 45.55 9.63
CA PHE A 175 -2.43 45.04 10.81
C PHE A 175 -3.17 43.86 11.42
N SER A 176 -4.47 44.01 11.67
CA SER A 176 -5.27 42.94 12.28
C SER A 176 -5.27 41.69 11.42
N ASN A 177 -5.35 41.79 10.09
CA ASN A 177 -5.28 40.61 9.21
C ASN A 177 -3.90 39.92 9.28
N ALA A 178 -2.82 40.69 9.19
CA ALA A 178 -1.46 40.14 9.23
C ALA A 178 -1.11 39.52 10.60
N ALA A 179 -1.44 40.23 11.69
CA ALA A 179 -1.20 39.77 13.06
C ALA A 179 -2.10 38.59 13.44
N PHE A 180 -3.36 38.55 12.97
CA PHE A 180 -4.23 37.40 13.13
C PHE A 180 -3.65 36.17 12.42
N SER A 181 -3.26 36.30 11.14
CA SER A 181 -2.65 35.20 10.39
C SER A 181 -1.41 34.64 11.10
N ARG A 182 -0.49 35.52 11.52
CA ARG A 182 0.71 35.12 12.27
C ARG A 182 0.35 34.41 13.59
N SER A 183 -0.59 34.98 14.35
CA SER A 183 -1.04 34.38 15.61
C SER A 183 -1.63 32.99 15.42
N ILE A 184 -2.39 32.74 14.34
CA ILE A 184 -2.92 31.43 13.99
C ILE A 184 -1.79 30.45 13.65
N THR A 185 -0.84 30.86 12.80
CA THR A 185 0.30 29.99 12.44
C THR A 185 1.17 29.63 13.64
N SER A 186 1.35 30.56 14.60
CA SER A 186 2.12 30.32 15.83
C SER A 186 1.51 29.24 16.73
N LEU A 187 0.19 28.99 16.66
CA LEU A 187 -0.45 27.93 17.43
C LEU A 187 0.12 26.53 17.13
N PHE A 188 0.71 26.32 15.94
CA PHE A 188 1.36 25.07 15.54
C PHE A 188 2.85 25.00 15.89
N SER A 189 3.34 25.98 16.64
CA SER A 189 4.75 26.04 17.09
C SER A 189 4.87 26.42 18.56
N LEU A 190 3.75 26.74 19.22
CA LEU A 190 3.69 26.96 20.66
C LEU A 190 3.86 25.63 21.40
N PRO A 191 4.47 25.63 22.59
CA PRO A 191 4.38 24.49 23.49
C PRO A 191 2.92 24.17 23.80
N ALA A 192 2.61 22.87 23.84
CA ALA A 192 1.25 22.33 23.97
C ALA A 192 0.41 22.97 25.10
N GLU A 193 1.04 23.26 26.24
CA GLU A 193 0.39 23.85 27.43
C GLU A 193 -0.19 25.26 27.22
N TYR A 194 0.23 25.97 26.16
CA TYR A 194 -0.26 27.32 25.85
C TYR A 194 -1.32 27.36 24.75
N VAL A 195 -1.66 26.21 24.15
CA VAL A 195 -2.74 26.10 23.15
C VAL A 195 -4.02 25.69 23.85
N LYS A 196 -5.03 26.56 23.83
CA LYS A 196 -6.29 26.41 24.59
C LYS A 196 -7.38 25.75 23.75
N GLU A 197 -8.44 25.28 24.42
CA GLU A 197 -9.62 24.75 23.72
C GLU A 197 -10.29 25.80 22.81
N VAL A 198 -10.33 27.06 23.22
CA VAL A 198 -10.82 28.17 22.38
C VAL A 198 -10.01 28.34 21.08
N ASP A 199 -8.73 27.99 21.11
CA ASP A 199 -7.86 28.02 19.92
C ASP A 199 -8.23 26.87 18.98
N LYS A 200 -8.49 25.66 19.49
CA LYS A 200 -8.97 24.52 18.68
C LYS A 200 -10.30 24.81 18.02
N GLU A 201 -11.24 25.42 18.74
CA GLU A 201 -12.53 25.85 18.20
C GLU A 201 -12.37 26.91 17.10
N LEU A 202 -11.44 27.86 17.30
CA LEU A 202 -11.11 28.84 16.27
C LEU A 202 -10.51 28.19 15.03
N ILE A 203 -9.53 27.31 15.17
CA ILE A 203 -8.93 26.57 14.05
C ILE A 203 -10.00 25.75 13.32
N THR A 204 -10.87 25.05 14.05
CA THR A 204 -11.99 24.29 13.46
C THR A 204 -12.89 25.18 12.61
N ARG A 205 -13.28 26.35 13.13
CA ARG A 205 -14.11 27.32 12.39
C ARG A 205 -13.39 27.88 11.16
N LEU A 206 -12.09 28.12 11.24
CA LEU A 206 -11.30 28.63 10.12
C LEU A 206 -11.13 27.57 9.03
N PHE A 207 -10.87 26.33 9.43
CA PHE A 207 -10.75 25.18 8.54
C PHE A 207 -12.04 25.00 7.72
N LEU A 208 -13.19 24.94 8.38
CA LEU A 208 -14.48 24.69 7.69
C LEU A 208 -14.99 25.86 6.83
N ARG A 209 -14.35 27.04 6.86
CA ARG A 209 -14.87 28.26 6.23
C ARG A 209 -14.36 28.52 4.81
N SER A 210 -13.13 28.13 4.47
CA SER A 210 -12.54 28.43 3.17
C SER A 210 -11.54 27.38 2.72
N SER A 211 -11.68 26.91 1.48
CA SER A 211 -10.74 25.99 0.84
C SER A 211 -9.39 26.61 0.48
N GLN A 212 -9.32 27.94 0.34
CA GLN A 212 -8.13 28.64 -0.18
C GLN A 212 -6.88 28.48 0.70
N ASN A 213 -7.05 28.26 2.01
CA ASN A 213 -5.95 28.17 2.97
C ASN A 213 -5.67 26.73 3.44
N MET A 214 -6.34 25.72 2.88
CA MET A 214 -6.24 24.34 3.35
C MET A 214 -4.81 23.79 3.25
N ASN A 215 -4.08 24.09 2.17
CA ASN A 215 -2.69 23.64 2.03
C ASN A 215 -1.80 24.17 3.16
N LEU A 216 -1.94 25.45 3.52
CA LEU A 216 -1.20 26.02 4.64
C LEU A 216 -1.59 25.34 5.97
N PHE A 217 -2.87 25.05 6.19
CA PHE A 217 -3.29 24.30 7.37
C PHE A 217 -2.65 22.92 7.42
N PHE A 218 -2.63 22.18 6.31
CA PHE A 218 -1.97 20.87 6.25
C PHE A 218 -0.47 21.00 6.55
N GLU A 219 0.25 21.91 5.88
CA GLU A 219 1.67 22.18 6.14
C GLU A 219 1.96 22.50 7.61
N LEU A 220 1.10 23.28 8.25
CA LEU A 220 1.20 23.60 9.67
C LEU A 220 0.91 22.37 10.56
N SER A 221 -0.12 21.59 10.24
CA SER A 221 -0.45 20.37 10.97
C SER A 221 0.72 19.40 11.02
N PHE A 222 1.47 19.21 9.91
CA PHE A 222 2.65 18.32 9.86
C PHE A 222 3.73 18.66 10.90
N LYS A 223 3.77 19.90 11.44
CA LYS A 223 4.70 20.28 12.51
C LYS A 223 4.35 19.68 13.87
N THR A 224 3.08 19.35 14.10
CA THR A 224 2.55 18.92 15.39
C THR A 224 1.95 17.52 15.37
N LEU A 225 1.88 16.85 14.20
CA LEU A 225 1.20 15.55 14.05
C LEU A 225 1.67 14.52 15.07
N SER A 226 2.98 14.38 15.28
CA SER A 226 3.58 13.37 16.16
C SER A 226 3.78 13.84 17.61
N ASP A 227 3.37 15.06 17.95
CA ASP A 227 3.41 15.52 19.33
C ASP A 227 2.15 15.04 20.07
N ILE A 228 2.32 14.00 20.89
CA ILE A 228 1.25 13.37 21.65
C ILE A 228 0.54 14.33 22.63
N LYS A 229 1.20 15.42 23.06
CA LYS A 229 0.63 16.40 24.00
C LYS A 229 0.01 17.60 23.28
N HIS A 230 0.43 17.87 22.04
CA HIS A 230 -0.02 19.06 21.32
C HIS A 230 -1.52 18.97 20.96
N PRO A 231 -2.36 19.96 21.34
CA PRO A 231 -3.81 19.87 21.10
C PRO A 231 -4.24 19.91 19.62
N LEU A 232 -3.32 20.32 18.73
CA LEU A 232 -3.47 20.32 17.27
C LEU A 232 -2.68 19.19 16.57
N ASN A 233 -2.51 18.04 17.24
CA ASN A 233 -1.81 16.88 16.68
C ASN A 233 -2.68 16.09 15.68
N ALA A 234 -2.22 14.88 15.30
CA ALA A 234 -2.92 14.05 14.31
C ALA A 234 -4.36 13.69 14.69
N LEU A 235 -4.68 13.56 15.98
CA LEU A 235 -6.05 13.27 16.43
C LEU A 235 -6.99 14.44 16.11
N PHE A 236 -6.51 15.67 16.30
CA PHE A 236 -7.25 16.87 15.94
C PHE A 236 -7.46 16.97 14.42
N LEU A 237 -6.41 16.78 13.62
CA LEU A 237 -6.53 16.76 12.16
C LEU A 237 -7.50 15.67 11.69
N SER A 238 -7.42 14.47 12.27
CA SER A 238 -8.31 13.36 11.93
C SER A 238 -9.78 13.72 12.13
N LYS A 239 -10.12 14.37 13.26
CA LYS A 239 -11.49 14.82 13.53
C LYS A 239 -11.98 15.86 12.51
N LEU A 240 -11.08 16.75 12.06
CA LEU A 240 -11.42 17.71 11.01
C LEU A 240 -11.71 17.00 9.68
N LEU A 241 -10.85 16.08 9.27
CA LEU A 241 -11.01 15.34 8.01
C LEU A 241 -12.24 14.44 8.00
N GLU A 242 -12.57 13.80 9.13
CA GLU A 242 -13.78 12.98 9.30
C GLU A 242 -15.06 13.80 9.12
N SER A 243 -15.06 15.06 9.56
CA SER A 243 -16.23 15.95 9.43
C SER A 243 -16.51 16.42 7.99
N MET A 244 -15.59 16.18 7.06
CA MET A 244 -15.71 16.66 5.68
C MET A 244 -16.58 15.73 4.82
N PRO A 245 -17.40 16.29 3.92
CA PRO A 245 -17.91 15.56 2.76
C PRO A 245 -16.75 14.99 1.94
N MET A 246 -16.91 13.79 1.39
CA MET A 246 -15.87 13.08 0.64
C MET A 246 -15.30 13.91 -0.50
N ASN A 247 -16.15 14.54 -1.30
CA ASN A 247 -15.72 15.38 -2.42
C ASN A 247 -14.86 16.59 -1.99
N GLN A 248 -15.23 17.25 -0.90
CA GLN A 248 -14.45 18.37 -0.35
C GLN A 248 -13.09 17.90 0.16
N ARG A 249 -13.04 16.74 0.82
CA ARG A 249 -11.79 16.14 1.30
C ARG A 249 -10.90 15.73 0.12
N ASP A 250 -11.50 15.21 -0.94
CA ASP A 250 -10.76 14.74 -2.11
C ASP A 250 -10.05 15.89 -2.86
N VAL A 251 -10.74 17.03 -3.06
CA VAL A 251 -10.14 18.22 -3.71
C VAL A 251 -9.18 19.02 -2.81
N SER A 252 -9.11 18.69 -1.53
CA SER A 252 -8.24 19.36 -0.55
C SER A 252 -7.17 18.41 -0.01
N TRP A 253 -7.47 17.64 1.04
CA TRP A 253 -6.54 16.71 1.69
C TRP A 253 -5.98 15.67 0.72
N THR A 254 -6.83 14.98 -0.03
CA THR A 254 -6.39 13.90 -0.91
C THR A 254 -5.52 14.44 -2.04
N GLU A 255 -5.87 15.59 -2.61
CA GLU A 255 -5.05 16.29 -3.60
C GLU A 255 -3.71 16.78 -3.02
N TYR A 256 -3.71 17.25 -1.76
CA TYR A 256 -2.51 17.65 -1.04
C TYR A 256 -1.55 16.46 -0.88
N ILE A 257 -2.00 15.33 -0.33
CA ILE A 257 -1.13 14.14 -0.15
C ILE A 257 -0.70 13.53 -1.49
N ARG A 258 -1.55 13.60 -2.52
CA ARG A 258 -1.20 13.13 -3.87
C ARG A 258 -0.05 13.94 -4.46
N LYS A 259 -0.12 15.28 -4.36
CA LYS A 259 0.98 16.18 -4.79
C LYS A 259 2.26 15.98 -3.99
N LYS A 260 2.13 15.48 -2.76
CA LYS A 260 3.22 15.22 -1.82
C LYS A 260 3.65 13.76 -1.74
N SER A 261 3.13 12.87 -2.60
CA SER A 261 3.33 11.43 -2.42
C SER A 261 4.80 11.03 -2.32
N TYR A 262 5.67 11.62 -3.15
CA TYR A 262 7.11 11.36 -3.09
C TYR A 262 7.75 11.70 -1.74
N ASP A 263 7.34 12.80 -1.11
CA ASP A 263 7.82 13.21 0.22
C ASP A 263 7.25 12.29 1.32
N LEU A 264 6.07 11.69 1.08
CA LEU A 264 5.37 10.83 2.03
C LEU A 264 5.82 9.36 1.97
N ASP A 265 6.39 8.90 0.85
CA ASP A 265 6.85 7.52 0.70
C ASP A 265 7.88 7.17 1.80
N SER A 266 8.86 8.04 2.07
CA SER A 266 9.83 7.84 3.16
C SER A 266 9.19 7.89 4.54
N TYR A 267 8.14 8.70 4.72
CA TYR A 267 7.43 8.81 5.99
C TYR A 267 6.66 7.52 6.32
N ILE A 268 6.01 6.90 5.32
CA ILE A 268 5.34 5.61 5.48
C ILE A 268 6.38 4.51 5.76
N ALA A 269 7.47 4.48 5.00
CA ALA A 269 8.52 3.48 5.17
C ALA A 269 9.15 3.53 6.58
N GLU A 270 9.42 4.73 7.11
CA GLU A 270 9.92 4.89 8.48
C GLU A 270 8.92 4.38 9.53
N PHE A 271 7.64 4.71 9.37
CA PHE A 271 6.59 4.22 10.28
C PHE A 271 6.44 2.69 10.21
N GLU A 272 6.47 2.12 9.01
CA GLU A 272 6.41 0.66 8.81
C GLU A 272 7.60 -0.04 9.49
N GLU A 273 8.82 0.47 9.31
CA GLU A 273 10.02 -0.09 9.94
C GLU A 273 9.95 -0.03 11.47
N GLN A 274 9.42 1.07 12.02
CA GLN A 274 9.14 1.17 13.46
C GLN A 274 8.10 0.14 13.93
N CYS A 275 7.09 -0.18 13.11
CA CYS A 275 6.09 -1.18 13.42
C CYS A 275 6.61 -2.62 13.28
N LYS A 276 7.58 -2.87 12.39
CA LYS A 276 8.27 -4.16 12.27
C LYS A 276 9.22 -4.43 13.42
N ASN A 277 9.74 -3.39 14.05
CA ASN A 277 10.67 -3.52 15.17
C ASN A 277 9.98 -4.11 16.41
N THR A 278 10.47 -5.27 16.86
CA THR A 278 9.98 -6.03 18.02
C THR A 278 10.78 -5.77 19.30
N ASN A 279 11.80 -4.91 19.26
CA ASN A 279 12.57 -4.56 20.44
C ASN A 279 11.76 -3.76 21.46
N LYS A 280 12.20 -3.75 22.73
CA LYS A 280 11.55 -2.97 23.78
C LYS A 280 11.66 -1.46 23.50
N GLU A 281 10.51 -0.80 23.41
CA GLU A 281 10.40 0.64 23.16
C GLU A 281 9.92 1.42 24.40
N SER A 282 10.15 2.73 24.39
CA SER A 282 9.59 3.63 25.42
C SER A 282 8.09 3.86 25.21
N ILE A 283 7.34 4.08 26.28
CA ILE A 283 5.89 4.41 26.24
C ILE A 283 5.64 5.60 25.29
N LEU A 284 6.48 6.63 25.35
CA LEU A 284 6.39 7.81 24.49
C LEU A 284 6.46 7.46 22.99
N LEU A 285 7.31 6.50 22.61
CA LEU A 285 7.45 6.08 21.22
C LEU A 285 6.22 5.29 20.74
N ILE A 286 5.68 4.42 21.59
CA ILE A 286 4.44 3.68 21.34
C ILE A 286 3.25 4.64 21.16
N GLU A 287 3.09 5.62 22.06
CA GLU A 287 2.05 6.65 21.94
C GLU A 287 2.18 7.46 20.65
N LYS A 288 3.41 7.77 20.22
CA LYS A 288 3.66 8.41 18.92
C LYS A 288 3.23 7.54 17.75
N GLN A 289 3.52 6.24 17.78
CA GLN A 289 3.09 5.31 16.74
C GLN A 289 1.56 5.28 16.62
N HIS A 290 0.82 5.25 17.73
CA HIS A 290 -0.65 5.30 17.71
C HIS A 290 -1.20 6.59 17.07
N VAL A 291 -0.58 7.74 17.38
CA VAL A 291 -0.99 9.04 16.83
C VAL A 291 -0.63 9.13 15.33
N ILE A 292 0.55 8.65 14.92
CA ILE A 292 0.98 8.63 13.51
C ILE A 292 0.11 7.68 12.69
N ALA A 293 -0.30 6.54 13.23
CA ALA A 293 -1.17 5.58 12.55
C ALA A 293 -2.50 6.23 12.11
N LYS A 294 -3.02 7.20 12.88
CA LYS A 294 -4.20 7.99 12.48
C LYS A 294 -3.95 8.88 11.27
N VAL A 295 -2.71 9.33 11.03
CA VAL A 295 -2.34 10.05 9.79
C VAL A 295 -2.23 9.07 8.63
N ILE A 296 -1.58 7.92 8.83
CA ILE A 296 -1.44 6.88 7.79
C ILE A 296 -2.81 6.40 7.31
N LEU A 297 -3.79 6.26 8.21
CA LEU A 297 -5.20 5.99 7.87
C LEU A 297 -5.74 6.96 6.80
N TRP A 298 -5.43 8.25 6.91
CA TRP A 298 -5.90 9.27 5.96
C TRP A 298 -5.17 9.24 4.62
N PHE A 299 -4.02 8.56 4.51
CA PHE A 299 -3.36 8.32 3.24
C PHE A 299 -4.12 7.31 2.37
N LEU A 300 -5.00 6.49 2.97
CA LEU A 300 -5.85 5.55 2.24
C LEU A 300 -6.83 6.25 1.28
N THR A 301 -7.12 7.54 1.49
CA THR A 301 -7.96 8.33 0.58
C THR A 301 -7.32 8.59 -0.79
N SER A 302 -5.99 8.40 -0.91
CA SER A 302 -5.17 8.77 -2.07
C SER A 302 -5.61 8.13 -3.38
N THR A 303 -5.51 8.90 -4.46
CA THR A 303 -5.61 8.42 -5.84
C THR A 303 -4.26 7.98 -6.42
N ASN A 304 -3.15 8.22 -5.73
CA ASN A 304 -1.88 7.54 -6.00
C ASN A 304 -1.96 6.15 -5.37
N ARG A 305 -2.04 5.12 -6.23
CA ARG A 305 -2.25 3.74 -5.79
C ARG A 305 -1.08 3.21 -4.96
N ALA A 306 0.15 3.54 -5.33
CA ALA A 306 1.33 3.09 -4.60
C ALA A 306 1.31 3.60 -3.15
N LEU A 307 1.05 4.89 -2.97
CA LEU A 307 0.91 5.50 -1.63
C LEU A 307 -0.19 4.82 -0.79
N ARG A 308 -1.33 4.49 -1.41
CA ARG A 308 -2.46 3.81 -0.74
C ARG A 308 -2.11 2.37 -0.35
N ASP A 309 -1.44 1.64 -1.25
CA ASP A 309 -1.00 0.27 -1.03
C ASP A 309 0.07 0.20 0.09
N ASP A 310 1.06 1.09 0.05
CA ASP A 310 2.08 1.21 1.10
C ASP A 310 1.46 1.61 2.46
N ALA A 311 0.52 2.55 2.48
CA ALA A 311 -0.21 2.89 3.69
C ALA A 311 -1.01 1.69 4.24
N THR A 312 -1.60 0.87 3.36
CA THR A 312 -2.33 -0.34 3.77
C THR A 312 -1.38 -1.36 4.43
N ARG A 313 -0.20 -1.60 3.84
CA ARG A 313 0.81 -2.52 4.38
C ARG A 313 1.44 -2.00 5.68
N ALA A 314 1.67 -0.71 5.78
CA ALA A 314 2.13 -0.09 7.02
C ALA A 314 1.12 -0.25 8.16
N LEU A 315 -0.19 -0.10 7.87
CA LEU A 315 -1.25 -0.37 8.84
C LEU A 315 -1.37 -1.85 9.20
N TYR A 316 -1.12 -2.77 8.25
CA TYR A 316 -0.99 -4.20 8.54
C TYR A 316 0.11 -4.47 9.57
N PHE A 317 1.33 -3.95 9.38
CA PHE A 317 2.41 -4.13 10.35
C PHE A 317 2.11 -3.44 11.69
N TYR A 318 1.49 -2.26 11.67
CA TYR A 318 1.02 -1.60 12.90
C TYR A 318 0.02 -2.47 13.67
N GLY A 319 -0.97 -3.07 13.00
CA GLY A 319 -1.96 -3.90 13.64
C GLY A 319 -1.46 -5.29 14.05
N ARG A 320 -0.40 -5.81 13.42
CA ARG A 320 0.31 -6.99 13.95
C ARG A 320 0.99 -6.70 15.29
N LYS A 321 1.52 -5.49 15.46
CA LYS A 321 2.14 -5.05 16.71
C LYS A 321 1.12 -4.64 17.77
N PHE A 322 0.02 -3.99 17.36
CA PHE A 322 -1.01 -3.42 18.21
C PHE A 322 -2.42 -3.85 17.76
N PRO A 323 -2.79 -5.13 17.88
CA PRO A 323 -4.02 -5.67 17.31
C PRO A 323 -5.29 -5.06 17.90
N ASN A 324 -5.28 -4.77 19.21
CA ASN A 324 -6.39 -4.12 19.89
C ASN A 324 -6.64 -2.70 19.36
N GLU A 325 -5.61 -1.87 19.37
CA GLU A 325 -5.68 -0.47 18.93
C GLU A 325 -6.03 -0.36 17.44
N PHE A 326 -5.51 -1.27 16.61
CA PHE A 326 -5.86 -1.32 15.20
C PHE A 326 -7.30 -1.78 14.98
N SER A 327 -7.80 -2.78 15.72
CA SER A 327 -9.21 -3.20 15.61
C SER A 327 -10.18 -2.05 15.93
N VAL A 328 -9.90 -1.28 16.98
CA VAL A 328 -10.67 -0.07 17.31
C VAL A 328 -10.62 0.94 16.17
N MET A 329 -9.44 1.14 15.56
CA MET A 329 -9.29 2.01 14.39
C MET A 329 -10.11 1.55 13.18
N VAL A 330 -10.19 0.23 12.94
CA VAL A 330 -11.02 -0.34 11.87
C VAL A 330 -12.49 -0.04 12.12
N PHE A 331 -13.00 -0.26 13.34
CA PHE A 331 -14.41 0.03 13.66
C PHE A 331 -14.75 1.51 13.59
N ASP A 332 -13.83 2.39 13.99
CA ASP A 332 -13.98 3.84 13.80
C ASP A 332 -13.98 4.22 12.31
N SER A 333 -13.17 3.55 11.49
CA SER A 333 -13.10 3.84 10.05
C SER A 333 -14.41 3.58 9.32
N LEU A 334 -15.26 2.66 9.80
CA LEU A 334 -16.57 2.36 9.22
C LEU A 334 -17.50 3.59 9.18
N LYS A 335 -17.26 4.58 10.06
CA LYS A 335 -18.02 5.84 10.13
C LYS A 335 -17.59 6.84 9.05
N ILE A 336 -16.42 6.65 8.44
CA ILE A 336 -15.85 7.58 7.45
C ILE A 336 -16.61 7.40 6.13
N ASN A 337 -17.08 8.51 5.57
CA ASN A 337 -17.85 8.54 4.32
C ASN A 337 -17.02 8.32 3.04
N ASP A 338 -15.83 7.70 3.15
CA ASP A 338 -14.95 7.33 2.02
C ASP A 338 -14.68 5.82 2.06
N PRO A 339 -15.30 5.05 1.15
CA PRO A 339 -15.12 3.61 1.08
C PRO A 339 -13.70 3.09 0.94
N TYR A 340 -12.76 3.85 0.35
CA TYR A 340 -11.36 3.42 0.30
C TYR A 340 -10.75 3.27 1.69
N VAL A 341 -11.19 4.05 2.67
CA VAL A 341 -10.62 4.00 4.02
C VAL A 341 -11.04 2.72 4.73
N TRP A 342 -12.34 2.46 4.87
CA TRP A 342 -12.80 1.28 5.60
C TRP A 342 -12.53 -0.03 4.84
N GLU A 343 -12.54 -0.02 3.51
CA GLU A 343 -12.23 -1.21 2.70
C GLU A 343 -10.77 -1.64 2.94
N ARG A 344 -9.83 -0.70 2.90
CA ARG A 344 -8.40 -1.00 3.11
C ARG A 344 -8.07 -1.31 4.56
N THR A 345 -8.75 -0.74 5.54
CA THR A 345 -8.56 -1.15 6.94
C THR A 345 -9.12 -2.54 7.21
N LEU A 346 -10.25 -2.92 6.58
CA LEU A 346 -10.78 -4.29 6.64
C LEU A 346 -9.83 -5.28 5.95
N ALA A 347 -9.25 -4.90 4.81
CA ALA A 347 -8.23 -5.69 4.12
C ALA A 347 -7.02 -5.92 5.04
N ALA A 348 -6.46 -4.87 5.65
CA ALA A 348 -5.35 -4.98 6.57
C ALA A 348 -5.69 -5.82 7.82
N LEU A 349 -6.89 -5.67 8.40
CA LEU A 349 -7.36 -6.48 9.53
C LEU A 349 -7.50 -7.96 9.16
N TYR A 350 -7.96 -8.23 7.94
CA TYR A 350 -8.03 -9.59 7.41
C TYR A 350 -6.63 -10.18 7.23
N GLY A 351 -5.70 -9.41 6.67
CA GLY A 351 -4.28 -9.74 6.61
C GLY A 351 -3.71 -10.10 7.97
N ILE A 352 -3.93 -9.26 8.99
CA ILE A 352 -3.48 -9.51 10.38
C ILE A 352 -4.10 -10.80 10.92
N THR A 353 -5.39 -11.04 10.63
CA THR A 353 -6.08 -12.24 11.07
C THR A 353 -5.45 -13.50 10.46
N MET A 354 -5.14 -13.50 9.16
CA MET A 354 -4.41 -14.60 8.50
C MET A 354 -2.99 -14.75 9.04
N ALA A 355 -2.30 -13.66 9.37
CA ALA A 355 -0.95 -13.72 9.91
C ALA A 355 -0.88 -14.28 11.35
N GLU A 356 -1.86 -13.94 12.19
CA GLU A 356 -1.77 -14.15 13.63
C GLU A 356 -2.65 -15.31 14.15
N HIS A 357 -3.69 -15.74 13.43
CA HIS A 357 -4.53 -16.84 13.91
C HIS A 357 -3.75 -18.15 14.06
N ASN A 358 -2.70 -18.35 13.25
CA ASN A 358 -1.80 -19.52 13.30
C ASN A 358 -0.41 -19.20 13.89
N SER A 359 -0.24 -18.08 14.58
CA SER A 359 1.05 -17.72 15.19
C SER A 359 1.57 -18.80 16.15
N VAL A 360 2.82 -19.21 15.94
CA VAL A 360 3.53 -20.16 16.82
C VAL A 360 4.18 -19.47 18.03
N ILE A 361 4.27 -18.13 18.00
CA ILE A 361 4.89 -17.32 19.06
C ILE A 361 3.92 -17.14 20.23
N SER A 362 2.64 -16.90 19.94
CA SER A 362 1.61 -16.65 20.95
C SER A 362 0.23 -17.04 20.42
N ASN A 363 -0.62 -17.57 21.29
CA ASN A 363 -2.03 -17.86 20.99
C ASN A 363 -2.99 -16.74 21.47
N ASP A 364 -2.46 -15.63 21.98
CA ASP A 364 -3.26 -14.54 22.57
C ASP A 364 -4.16 -13.85 21.52
N PHE A 365 -3.65 -13.63 20.30
CA PHE A 365 -4.48 -13.17 19.18
C PHE A 365 -5.65 -14.11 18.92
N ARG A 366 -5.36 -15.41 18.76
CA ARG A 366 -6.36 -16.44 18.49
C ARG A 366 -7.42 -16.53 19.59
N ASN A 367 -7.01 -16.48 20.86
CA ASN A 367 -7.90 -16.82 21.98
C ASN A 367 -8.57 -15.60 22.64
N THR A 368 -7.93 -14.43 22.59
CA THR A 368 -8.39 -13.23 23.29
C THR A 368 -8.98 -12.21 22.31
N PHE A 369 -8.19 -11.79 21.32
CA PHE A 369 -8.56 -10.67 20.44
C PHE A 369 -9.52 -11.08 19.32
N LEU A 370 -9.27 -12.21 18.66
CA LEU A 370 -10.06 -12.66 17.51
C LEU A 370 -11.56 -12.83 17.80
N PRO A 371 -12.00 -13.43 18.93
CA PRO A 371 -13.43 -13.51 19.26
C PRO A 371 -14.12 -12.16 19.38
N GLU A 372 -13.45 -11.16 19.97
CA GLU A 372 -13.98 -9.81 20.12
C GLU A 372 -14.07 -9.10 18.76
N ILE A 373 -13.02 -9.22 17.94
CA ILE A 373 -13.01 -8.69 16.57
C ILE A 373 -14.19 -9.25 15.78
N CYS A 374 -14.39 -10.57 15.80
CA CYS A 374 -15.47 -11.22 15.04
C CYS A 374 -16.86 -10.75 15.48
N LYS A 375 -17.10 -10.64 16.80
CA LYS A 375 -18.38 -10.12 17.32
C LYS A 375 -18.63 -8.69 16.89
N ASN A 376 -17.61 -7.83 16.97
CA ASN A 376 -17.74 -6.45 16.53
C ASN A 376 -17.97 -6.33 15.02
N ILE A 377 -17.31 -7.14 14.19
CA ILE A 377 -17.59 -7.19 12.75
C ILE A 377 -19.03 -7.64 12.49
N TYR A 378 -19.49 -8.70 13.17
CA TYR A 378 -20.86 -9.18 13.03
C TYR A 378 -21.87 -8.09 13.36
N GLU A 379 -21.75 -7.46 14.53
CA GLU A 379 -22.66 -6.40 15.00
C GLU A 379 -22.67 -5.17 14.09
N ASN A 380 -21.52 -4.78 13.53
CA ASN A 380 -21.40 -3.56 12.72
C ASN A 380 -21.69 -3.75 11.22
N ILE A 381 -21.55 -4.96 10.68
CA ILE A 381 -21.66 -5.22 9.23
C ILE A 381 -22.76 -6.23 8.87
N PHE A 382 -22.88 -7.35 9.59
CA PHE A 382 -23.70 -8.50 9.18
C PHE A 382 -24.99 -8.70 9.96
N LYS A 383 -25.14 -8.08 11.14
CA LYS A 383 -26.40 -8.12 11.87
C LYS A 383 -27.50 -7.42 11.09
N GLU A 384 -28.73 -7.90 11.24
CA GLU A 384 -29.88 -7.23 10.64
C GLU A 384 -29.94 -5.76 11.12
N GLN A 385 -30.07 -4.82 10.18
CA GLN A 385 -30.03 -3.37 10.43
C GLN A 385 -28.69 -2.84 10.98
N ALA A 386 -27.59 -3.56 10.77
CA ALA A 386 -26.26 -3.08 11.14
C ALA A 386 -25.93 -1.73 10.46
N SER A 387 -25.42 -0.79 11.27
CA SER A 387 -25.18 0.61 10.89
C SER A 387 -24.24 0.79 9.71
N PHE A 388 -23.31 -0.15 9.51
CA PHE A 388 -22.27 -0.08 8.49
C PHE A 388 -22.35 -1.26 7.52
N SER A 389 -23.52 -1.89 7.40
CA SER A 389 -23.76 -2.88 6.36
C SER A 389 -23.51 -2.29 4.96
N THR A 390 -22.95 -3.09 4.06
CA THR A 390 -22.52 -2.64 2.72
C THR A 390 -22.76 -3.72 1.68
N THR A 391 -22.94 -3.34 0.42
CA THR A 391 -22.92 -4.27 -0.72
C THR A 391 -21.53 -4.39 -1.37
N HIS A 392 -20.51 -3.71 -0.84
CA HIS A 392 -19.15 -3.76 -1.39
C HIS A 392 -18.57 -5.17 -1.33
N ILE A 393 -18.29 -5.77 -2.50
CA ILE A 393 -17.95 -7.19 -2.62
C ILE A 393 -16.68 -7.57 -1.85
N LEU A 394 -15.59 -6.79 -1.97
CA LEU A 394 -14.32 -7.08 -1.30
C LEU A 394 -14.39 -6.89 0.23
N ALA A 395 -14.92 -5.76 0.71
CA ALA A 395 -15.04 -5.52 2.13
C ALA A 395 -15.94 -6.53 2.85
N ARG A 396 -17.02 -6.99 2.21
CA ARG A 396 -17.82 -8.11 2.74
C ARG A 396 -17.03 -9.41 2.77
N ASP A 397 -16.24 -9.69 1.74
CA ASP A 397 -15.35 -10.86 1.74
C ASP A 397 -14.31 -10.78 2.88
N TYR A 398 -13.63 -9.64 3.07
CA TYR A 398 -12.69 -9.46 4.18
C TYR A 398 -13.37 -9.65 5.54
N ALA A 399 -14.51 -8.99 5.75
CA ALA A 399 -15.26 -9.06 7.00
C ALA A 399 -15.76 -10.49 7.30
N ARG A 400 -16.34 -11.19 6.31
CA ARG A 400 -16.83 -12.56 6.52
C ARG A 400 -15.67 -13.50 6.82
N ARG A 401 -14.55 -13.38 6.10
CA ARG A 401 -13.42 -14.30 6.23
C ARG A 401 -12.70 -14.17 7.55
N ILE A 402 -12.64 -12.96 8.14
CA ILE A 402 -12.20 -12.76 9.52
C ILE A 402 -13.06 -13.59 10.49
N ILE A 403 -14.39 -13.50 10.36
CA ILE A 403 -15.31 -14.28 11.20
C ILE A 403 -15.14 -15.78 10.97
N GLU A 404 -14.97 -16.22 9.72
CA GLU A 404 -14.77 -17.63 9.39
C GLU A 404 -13.51 -18.20 10.05
N ILE A 405 -12.39 -17.48 9.99
CA ILE A 405 -11.18 -17.84 10.75
C ILE A 405 -11.49 -17.91 12.26
N GLY A 406 -12.25 -16.94 12.78
CA GLY A 406 -12.74 -16.96 14.16
C GLY A 406 -13.51 -18.24 14.50
N THR A 407 -14.41 -18.69 13.62
CA THR A 407 -15.23 -19.90 13.83
C THR A 407 -14.45 -21.21 13.74
N ILE A 408 -13.31 -21.23 13.02
CA ILE A 408 -12.39 -22.39 13.01
C ILE A 408 -11.85 -22.65 14.42
N HIS A 409 -11.48 -21.59 15.13
CA HIS A 409 -10.89 -21.69 16.48
C HIS A 409 -11.94 -21.64 17.60
N HIS A 410 -13.07 -20.98 17.36
CA HIS A 410 -14.17 -20.81 18.32
C HIS A 410 -15.52 -21.17 17.67
N PRO A 411 -15.86 -22.45 17.53
CA PRO A 411 -17.07 -22.88 16.81
C PRO A 411 -18.40 -22.38 17.41
N SER A 412 -18.40 -22.00 18.68
CA SER A 412 -19.56 -21.45 19.40
C SER A 412 -19.64 -19.91 19.37
N LEU A 413 -18.77 -19.25 18.61
CA LEU A 413 -18.66 -17.78 18.55
C LEU A 413 -19.94 -17.11 18.05
N LEU A 414 -20.59 -17.75 17.07
CA LEU A 414 -21.85 -17.33 16.47
C LEU A 414 -22.82 -18.52 16.45
N THR A 415 -24.12 -18.22 16.55
CA THR A 415 -25.19 -19.19 16.35
C THR A 415 -25.33 -19.54 14.87
N HIS A 416 -25.98 -20.67 14.55
CA HIS A 416 -26.24 -21.08 13.17
C HIS A 416 -26.99 -20.01 12.36
N SER A 417 -27.94 -19.30 12.99
CA SER A 417 -28.66 -18.21 12.33
C SER A 417 -27.75 -17.02 12.00
N GLU A 418 -26.82 -16.69 12.90
CA GLU A 418 -25.85 -15.61 12.69
C GLU A 418 -24.82 -15.99 11.63
N ILE A 419 -24.41 -17.27 11.57
CA ILE A 419 -23.54 -17.79 10.50
C ILE A 419 -24.21 -17.66 9.12
N ASN A 420 -25.53 -17.87 9.04
CA ASN A 420 -26.24 -17.66 7.77
C ASN A 420 -26.22 -16.20 7.30
N ASN A 421 -26.17 -15.24 8.24
CA ASN A 421 -26.12 -13.81 7.91
C ASN A 421 -24.77 -13.36 7.33
N ILE A 422 -23.68 -14.10 7.58
CA ILE A 422 -22.34 -13.76 7.07
C ILE A 422 -22.03 -14.42 5.72
N ARG A 423 -22.93 -15.24 5.17
CA ARG A 423 -22.71 -16.00 3.92
C ARG A 423 -23.56 -15.44 2.76
N PRO A 424 -23.01 -15.32 1.54
CA PRO A 424 -23.81 -14.98 0.36
C PRO A 424 -24.71 -16.15 -0.06
N PRO A 425 -25.77 -15.91 -0.86
CA PRO A 425 -26.25 -14.58 -1.26
C PRO A 425 -26.90 -13.85 -0.07
N TYR A 426 -26.52 -12.59 0.14
CA TYR A 426 -27.04 -11.80 1.24
C TYR A 426 -28.43 -11.24 0.89
N SER A 427 -29.38 -11.35 1.82
CA SER A 427 -30.76 -10.90 1.62
C SER A 427 -31.03 -9.47 2.14
N PHE A 428 -30.12 -8.92 2.95
CA PHE A 428 -30.23 -7.58 3.55
C PHE A 428 -28.86 -6.88 3.59
N GLY A 429 -28.84 -5.66 4.13
CA GLY A 429 -27.62 -4.87 4.32
C GLY A 429 -27.18 -4.10 3.08
N GLY A 430 -26.51 -2.97 3.31
CA GLY A 430 -26.03 -2.06 2.27
C GLY A 430 -27.11 -1.42 1.41
N ASN A 431 -26.70 -0.66 0.39
CA ASN A 431 -27.64 -0.05 -0.54
C ASN A 431 -28.08 -1.04 -1.62
N ARG A 432 -29.33 -1.49 -1.53
CA ARG A 432 -29.96 -2.40 -2.50
C ARG A 432 -30.90 -1.71 -3.50
N ASN A 433 -31.21 -0.43 -3.27
CA ASN A 433 -32.14 0.34 -4.09
C ASN A 433 -31.38 1.36 -4.95
N TRP A 434 -30.76 0.87 -6.02
CA TRP A 434 -29.96 1.69 -6.92
C TRP A 434 -30.83 2.52 -7.85
N GLY A 435 -30.55 3.82 -7.91
CA GLY A 435 -31.08 4.70 -8.94
C GLY A 435 -30.37 4.54 -10.28
N GLU A 436 -30.82 5.28 -11.28
CA GLU A 436 -30.19 5.37 -12.60
C GLU A 436 -29.96 6.85 -12.95
N HIS A 437 -28.83 7.14 -13.60
CA HIS A 437 -28.53 8.46 -14.12
C HIS A 437 -28.33 8.39 -15.63
N ASP A 438 -29.03 9.26 -16.36
CA ASP A 438 -28.87 9.37 -17.81
C ASP A 438 -27.64 10.22 -18.14
N TYR A 439 -26.68 9.62 -18.84
CA TYR A 439 -25.42 10.24 -19.25
C TYR A 439 -25.43 10.71 -20.72
N GLY A 440 -26.60 10.69 -21.38
CA GLY A 440 -26.80 11.15 -22.75
C GLY A 440 -26.40 10.15 -23.84
N ASP A 441 -26.36 10.63 -25.09
CA ASP A 441 -26.18 9.78 -26.30
C ASP A 441 -24.74 9.27 -26.50
N LYS A 442 -23.76 9.80 -25.75
CA LYS A 442 -22.37 9.33 -25.82
C LYS A 442 -22.23 8.10 -24.93
N GLU A 443 -21.77 6.98 -25.50
CA GLU A 443 -21.53 5.74 -24.73
C GLU A 443 -20.54 5.92 -23.56
N TYR A 444 -19.64 6.89 -23.68
CA TYR A 444 -18.72 7.36 -22.64
C TYR A 444 -18.25 8.78 -22.98
N ASP A 445 -17.94 9.58 -21.95
CA ASP A 445 -17.38 10.92 -22.12
C ASP A 445 -15.91 10.94 -21.63
N TYR A 446 -14.98 11.45 -22.46
CA TYR A 446 -13.58 11.59 -22.06
C TYR A 446 -13.40 12.59 -20.91
N SER A 447 -14.31 13.56 -20.76
CA SER A 447 -14.41 14.44 -19.58
C SER A 447 -15.17 13.83 -18.40
N GLY A 448 -15.84 12.69 -18.59
CA GLY A 448 -16.65 12.04 -17.59
C GLY A 448 -15.85 11.25 -16.53
N PRO A 449 -16.52 10.86 -15.43
CA PRO A 449 -15.90 10.06 -14.38
C PRO A 449 -15.56 8.66 -14.89
N LEU A 450 -16.42 8.10 -15.74
CA LEU A 450 -16.29 6.79 -16.36
C LEU A 450 -15.80 6.92 -17.81
N ARG A 451 -14.54 6.54 -18.06
CA ARG A 451 -13.90 6.59 -19.39
C ARG A 451 -14.00 5.26 -20.14
N MET A 452 -13.68 5.28 -21.43
CA MET A 452 -13.70 4.13 -22.36
C MET A 452 -13.13 2.85 -21.74
N ASP A 453 -11.94 2.90 -21.14
CA ASP A 453 -11.29 1.70 -20.60
C ASP A 453 -12.12 1.03 -19.51
N PHE A 454 -12.63 1.83 -18.57
CA PHE A 454 -13.46 1.33 -17.47
C PHE A 454 -14.81 0.80 -17.99
N SER A 455 -15.43 1.54 -18.92
CA SER A 455 -16.70 1.14 -19.54
C SER A 455 -16.62 -0.17 -20.30
N ASN A 456 -15.53 -0.35 -21.06
CA ASN A 456 -15.41 -1.45 -22.01
C ASN A 456 -14.82 -2.70 -21.37
N TYR A 457 -13.75 -2.55 -20.57
CA TYR A 457 -13.00 -3.68 -20.03
C TYR A 457 -13.37 -4.05 -18.60
N THR A 458 -13.83 -3.09 -17.79
CA THR A 458 -14.14 -3.33 -16.37
C THR A 458 -15.61 -3.68 -16.16
N LEU A 459 -16.56 -2.87 -16.67
CA LEU A 459 -18.00 -3.15 -16.48
C LEU A 459 -18.44 -4.49 -17.04
N GLY A 460 -17.75 -4.98 -18.07
CA GLY A 460 -18.06 -6.27 -18.68
C GLY A 460 -17.88 -7.46 -17.75
N ARG A 461 -17.01 -7.35 -16.75
CA ARG A 461 -16.71 -8.44 -15.80
C ARG A 461 -17.87 -8.75 -14.86
N ILE A 462 -18.77 -7.79 -14.64
CA ILE A 462 -19.93 -7.94 -13.76
C ILE A 462 -21.26 -8.06 -14.53
N VAL A 463 -21.20 -8.17 -15.86
CA VAL A 463 -22.40 -8.27 -16.70
C VAL A 463 -22.21 -9.43 -17.68
N LYS A 464 -23.11 -10.41 -17.61
CA LYS A 464 -23.17 -11.52 -18.57
C LYS A 464 -23.22 -11.00 -20.02
N ASP A 465 -22.44 -11.61 -20.90
CA ASP A 465 -22.25 -11.20 -22.31
C ASP A 465 -21.73 -9.75 -22.48
N GLY A 466 -21.25 -9.14 -21.39
CA GLY A 466 -20.80 -7.75 -21.30
C GLY A 466 -19.37 -7.52 -21.79
N GLY A 467 -18.80 -8.46 -22.56
CA GLY A 467 -17.41 -8.44 -23.04
C GLY A 467 -16.95 -7.13 -23.70
N SER A 468 -15.66 -7.07 -24.03
CA SER A 468 -15.03 -5.88 -24.58
C SER A 468 -15.79 -5.35 -25.80
N TYR A 469 -16.13 -4.06 -25.79
CA TYR A 469 -16.89 -3.38 -26.84
C TYR A 469 -18.33 -3.89 -27.09
N SER A 470 -18.83 -4.84 -26.28
CA SER A 470 -20.26 -5.18 -26.27
C SER A 470 -21.04 -4.21 -25.37
N ASN A 471 -22.29 -3.92 -25.73
CA ASN A 471 -23.20 -3.06 -24.97
C ASN A 471 -24.60 -3.68 -24.87
N PRO A 472 -24.76 -4.87 -24.23
CA PRO A 472 -26.09 -5.43 -23.99
C PRO A 472 -26.94 -4.48 -23.12
N PRO A 473 -28.28 -4.55 -23.17
CA PRO A 473 -29.17 -3.69 -22.38
C PRO A 473 -28.84 -3.67 -20.89
N GLU A 474 -28.41 -4.81 -20.34
CA GLU A 474 -28.01 -4.91 -18.94
C GLU A 474 -26.74 -4.12 -18.63
N LYS A 475 -25.75 -4.08 -19.53
CA LYS A 475 -24.52 -3.28 -19.35
C LYS A 475 -24.83 -1.79 -19.37
N ILE A 476 -25.78 -1.37 -20.21
CA ILE A 476 -26.26 0.02 -20.26
C ILE A 476 -26.91 0.39 -18.92
N LYS A 477 -27.77 -0.49 -18.39
CA LYS A 477 -28.43 -0.30 -17.09
C LYS A 477 -27.42 -0.21 -15.94
N VAL A 478 -26.49 -1.15 -15.85
CA VAL A 478 -25.42 -1.14 -14.82
C VAL A 478 -24.57 0.13 -14.94
N ARG A 479 -24.27 0.59 -16.15
CA ARG A 479 -23.57 1.86 -16.36
C ARG A 479 -24.36 3.04 -15.78
N LYS A 480 -25.66 3.13 -16.03
CA LYS A 480 -26.53 4.18 -15.46
C LYS A 480 -26.57 4.14 -13.94
N GLN A 481 -26.59 2.95 -13.35
CA GLN A 481 -26.53 2.75 -11.89
C GLN A 481 -25.19 3.22 -11.30
N ILE A 482 -24.08 2.89 -11.94
CA ILE A 482 -22.75 3.33 -11.51
C ILE A 482 -22.62 4.85 -11.62
N TYR A 483 -23.09 5.47 -12.70
CA TYR A 483 -23.14 6.94 -12.80
C TYR A 483 -23.97 7.56 -11.68
N TRP A 484 -25.16 7.02 -11.40
CA TRP A 484 -26.00 7.48 -10.29
C TRP A 484 -25.23 7.48 -8.97
N ARG A 485 -24.54 6.37 -8.65
CA ARG A 485 -23.77 6.26 -7.41
C ARG A 485 -22.56 7.19 -7.36
N ILE A 486 -21.87 7.41 -8.48
CA ILE A 486 -20.76 8.38 -8.56
C ILE A 486 -21.23 9.79 -8.17
N TYR A 487 -22.39 10.23 -8.68
CA TYR A 487 -22.95 11.54 -8.33
C TYR A 487 -23.52 11.59 -6.92
N ASP A 488 -24.11 10.50 -6.43
CA ASP A 488 -24.60 10.38 -5.05
C ASP A 488 -23.45 10.47 -4.02
N LEU A 489 -22.27 9.93 -4.35
CA LEU A 489 -21.04 10.13 -3.57
C LEU A 489 -20.49 11.57 -3.63
N GLY A 490 -21.03 12.42 -4.50
CA GLY A 490 -20.74 13.85 -4.60
C GLY A 490 -19.66 14.23 -5.62
N TRP A 491 -19.30 13.35 -6.55
CA TRP A 491 -18.42 13.73 -7.66
C TRP A 491 -19.12 14.74 -8.58
N ASP A 492 -18.40 15.79 -8.99
CA ASP A 492 -18.90 16.82 -9.90
C ASP A 492 -17.79 17.30 -10.85
N SER A 493 -18.11 17.42 -12.14
CA SER A 493 -17.10 17.70 -13.16
C SER A 493 -16.47 19.09 -13.03
N ASP A 494 -17.25 20.12 -12.64
CA ASP A 494 -16.75 21.48 -12.48
C ASP A 494 -15.94 21.61 -11.19
N TYR A 495 -16.42 20.98 -10.12
CA TYR A 495 -15.77 20.98 -8.82
C TYR A 495 -14.40 20.30 -8.84
N PHE A 496 -14.25 19.22 -9.59
CA PHE A 496 -12.98 18.48 -9.72
C PHE A 496 -12.10 18.95 -10.89
N LYS A 497 -12.56 19.91 -11.70
CA LYS A 497 -11.90 20.32 -12.95
C LYS A 497 -10.43 20.67 -12.78
N GLU A 498 -10.09 21.45 -11.75
CA GLU A 498 -8.70 21.87 -11.50
C GLU A 498 -7.82 20.66 -11.14
N ALA A 499 -8.29 19.80 -10.23
CA ALA A 499 -7.57 18.61 -9.82
C ALA A 499 -7.41 17.60 -10.97
N GLU A 500 -8.45 17.35 -11.77
CA GLU A 500 -8.38 16.47 -12.95
C GLU A 500 -7.45 17.04 -14.05
N THR A 501 -7.43 18.36 -14.23
CA THR A 501 -6.52 19.01 -15.20
C THR A 501 -5.06 18.86 -14.77
N ALA A 502 -4.77 19.04 -13.48
CA ALA A 502 -3.42 18.83 -12.93
C ALA A 502 -2.95 17.38 -13.16
N LEU A 503 -3.85 16.40 -13.05
CA LEU A 503 -3.58 14.99 -13.35
C LEU A 503 -3.30 14.73 -14.83
N GLY A 504 -4.08 15.33 -15.74
CA GLY A 504 -3.91 15.19 -17.19
C GLY A 504 -2.52 15.61 -17.66
N ASN A 505 -1.97 16.68 -17.09
CA ASN A 505 -0.60 17.14 -17.36
C ASN A 505 0.46 16.21 -16.78
N SER A 506 0.18 15.55 -15.65
CA SER A 506 1.11 14.65 -14.96
C SER A 506 1.27 13.31 -15.69
N ASN A 507 0.17 12.75 -16.21
CA ASN A 507 0.16 11.47 -16.92
C ASN A 507 0.73 11.55 -18.34
N TYR A 508 0.84 12.75 -18.94
CA TYR A 508 1.40 12.94 -20.28
C TYR A 508 2.91 12.64 -20.35
N TYR A 509 3.60 12.64 -19.21
CA TYR A 509 5.05 12.42 -19.11
C TYR A 509 5.47 11.02 -18.62
N GLY A 510 4.51 10.11 -18.35
CA GLY A 510 4.82 8.82 -17.70
C GLY A 510 3.99 7.63 -18.19
N GLY A 511 4.46 6.95 -19.25
CA GLY A 511 4.21 5.51 -19.48
C GLY A 511 3.06 5.13 -20.42
N GLY A 512 3.30 4.09 -21.22
CA GLY A 512 2.46 3.63 -22.34
C GLY A 512 1.14 2.95 -21.98
N ARG A 513 0.37 2.63 -23.04
CA ARG A 513 -1.04 2.15 -23.01
C ARG A 513 -1.29 0.80 -22.30
N THR A 514 -0.26 0.09 -21.86
CA THR A 514 -0.35 -1.30 -21.35
C THR A 514 -0.23 -1.43 -19.84
N GLU A 515 0.11 -0.36 -19.11
CA GLU A 515 0.21 -0.37 -17.64
C GLU A 515 -0.91 0.46 -17.02
N ARG A 516 -1.55 -0.06 -15.96
CA ARG A 516 -2.54 0.68 -15.18
C ARG A 516 -1.87 1.94 -14.59
N ALA A 517 -2.48 3.11 -14.80
CA ALA A 517 -1.89 4.37 -14.36
C ALA A 517 -1.59 4.36 -12.84
N LYS A 518 -0.34 4.68 -12.47
CA LYS A 518 0.10 4.80 -11.06
C LYS A 518 -0.74 5.81 -10.26
N ILE A 519 -1.23 6.84 -10.94
CA ILE A 519 -2.12 7.87 -10.40
C ILE A 519 -3.47 7.78 -11.11
N GLU A 520 -4.52 7.52 -10.34
CA GLU A 520 -5.89 7.44 -10.81
C GLU A 520 -6.55 8.82 -10.84
N ARG A 521 -7.50 9.04 -11.76
CA ARG A 521 -8.36 10.22 -11.70
C ARG A 521 -9.36 10.10 -10.56
N TYR A 522 -9.78 11.24 -10.02
CA TYR A 522 -10.85 11.26 -9.02
C TYR A 522 -12.13 10.59 -9.54
N GLY A 523 -12.56 10.88 -10.77
CA GLY A 523 -13.70 10.16 -11.36
C GLY A 523 -13.53 8.62 -11.41
N LYS A 524 -12.29 8.13 -11.55
CA LYS A 524 -11.98 6.69 -11.52
C LYS A 524 -12.06 6.12 -10.11
N LYS A 525 -11.61 6.85 -9.08
CA LYS A 525 -11.80 6.48 -7.67
C LYS A 525 -13.28 6.24 -7.35
N TYR A 526 -14.13 7.19 -7.69
CA TYR A 526 -15.58 7.09 -7.47
C TYR A 526 -16.20 5.95 -8.29
N SER A 527 -15.71 5.72 -9.52
CA SER A 527 -16.15 4.61 -10.35
C SER A 527 -15.83 3.25 -9.73
N TRP A 528 -14.66 3.07 -9.11
CA TRP A 528 -14.30 1.83 -8.41
C TRP A 528 -15.20 1.56 -7.21
N ILE A 529 -15.49 2.59 -6.41
CA ILE A 529 -16.38 2.46 -5.25
C ILE A 529 -17.77 1.99 -5.69
N ALA A 530 -18.35 2.68 -6.68
CA ALA A 530 -19.64 2.31 -7.25
C ALA A 530 -19.62 0.92 -7.90
N TYR A 531 -18.53 0.56 -8.57
CA TYR A 531 -18.35 -0.75 -9.19
C TYR A 531 -18.38 -1.89 -8.17
N PHE A 532 -17.59 -1.81 -7.09
CA PHE A 532 -17.54 -2.89 -6.10
C PHE A 532 -18.82 -3.01 -5.27
N GLU A 533 -19.51 -1.91 -4.98
CA GLU A 533 -20.85 -1.95 -4.35
C GLU A 533 -21.90 -2.57 -5.28
N ASN A 534 -21.85 -2.27 -6.59
CA ASN A 534 -22.76 -2.86 -7.58
C ASN A 534 -22.46 -4.35 -7.82
N ALA A 535 -21.17 -4.70 -7.97
CA ALA A 535 -20.71 -6.07 -8.17
C ALA A 535 -21.23 -6.99 -7.07
N GLY A 536 -21.13 -6.58 -5.81
CA GLY A 536 -21.62 -7.40 -4.71
C GLY A 536 -23.15 -7.45 -4.62
N LEU A 537 -23.87 -6.41 -5.04
CA LEU A 537 -25.34 -6.51 -5.15
C LEU A 537 -25.74 -7.51 -6.25
N ARG A 538 -25.00 -7.53 -7.35
CA ARG A 538 -25.24 -8.46 -8.47
C ARG A 538 -24.89 -9.90 -8.10
N ASP A 539 -23.84 -10.10 -7.32
CA ASP A 539 -23.49 -11.40 -6.74
C ASP A 539 -24.65 -11.97 -5.90
N ASP A 540 -25.24 -11.14 -5.02
CA ASP A 540 -26.41 -11.52 -4.21
C ASP A 540 -27.63 -11.91 -5.05
N LEU A 541 -27.74 -11.39 -6.27
CA LEU A 541 -28.84 -11.66 -7.21
C LEU A 541 -28.52 -12.83 -8.16
N GLY A 542 -27.32 -13.44 -8.07
CA GLY A 542 -26.87 -14.49 -8.98
C GLY A 542 -26.68 -14.00 -10.43
N LEU A 543 -26.29 -12.74 -10.60
CA LEU A 543 -26.18 -12.07 -11.91
C LEU A 543 -24.74 -11.93 -12.44
N LEU A 544 -23.75 -12.38 -11.67
CA LEU A 544 -22.35 -12.45 -12.13
C LEU A 544 -22.18 -13.68 -13.03
N ASP A 545 -21.26 -13.58 -13.99
CA ASP A 545 -20.95 -14.68 -14.89
C ASP A 545 -20.09 -15.71 -14.15
N ASN A 546 -20.48 -16.98 -14.17
CA ASN A 546 -19.83 -18.05 -13.42
C ASN A 546 -18.67 -18.71 -14.20
N GLU A 547 -18.43 -18.29 -15.43
CA GLU A 547 -17.44 -18.92 -16.31
C GLU A 547 -15.99 -18.49 -16.04
N TRP A 548 -15.78 -17.33 -15.40
CA TRP A 548 -14.45 -16.76 -15.10
C TRP A 548 -14.41 -16.32 -13.63
N ASP A 549 -13.36 -16.71 -12.89
CA ASP A 549 -13.06 -16.32 -11.50
C ASP A 549 -14.01 -16.86 -10.40
N LYS A 550 -13.97 -18.18 -10.15
CA LYS A 550 -14.88 -18.88 -9.23
C LYS A 550 -14.78 -18.47 -7.75
N PHE A 551 -13.64 -17.96 -7.28
CA PHE A 551 -13.42 -17.72 -5.84
C PHE A 551 -13.53 -16.24 -5.44
N ARG A 552 -12.91 -15.34 -6.21
CA ARG A 552 -12.87 -13.90 -5.97
C ARG A 552 -12.82 -13.15 -7.30
N ILE A 553 -13.47 -12.00 -7.35
CA ILE A 553 -13.42 -11.11 -8.52
C ILE A 553 -11.96 -10.71 -8.86
N SER A 554 -11.61 -10.76 -10.14
CA SER A 554 -10.27 -10.42 -10.65
C SER A 554 -9.83 -8.97 -10.43
N ASP A 555 -10.72 -8.09 -9.97
CA ASP A 555 -10.40 -6.69 -9.68
C ASP A 555 -9.81 -6.46 -8.27
N ALA A 556 -9.64 -7.51 -7.46
CA ALA A 556 -8.93 -7.45 -6.18
C ALA A 556 -7.48 -6.96 -6.39
N ASP A 557 -7.08 -5.92 -5.65
CA ASP A 557 -5.91 -5.12 -5.99
C ASP A 557 -4.61 -5.54 -5.31
N ILE A 558 -4.67 -5.82 -4.00
CA ILE A 558 -3.54 -6.27 -3.20
C ILE A 558 -3.86 -7.61 -2.55
N ASP A 559 -2.85 -8.45 -2.37
CA ASP A 559 -2.91 -9.55 -1.43
C ASP A 559 -2.68 -9.00 0.00
N PRO A 560 -3.69 -8.96 0.88
CA PRO A 560 -3.56 -8.38 2.22
C PRO A 560 -2.70 -9.23 3.16
N SER A 561 -2.30 -10.44 2.77
CA SER A 561 -1.33 -11.24 3.52
C SER A 561 0.12 -10.80 3.30
N PHE A 562 0.37 -9.98 2.27
CA PHE A 562 1.68 -9.44 1.90
C PHE A 562 2.78 -10.53 1.93
N PRO A 563 2.67 -11.60 1.12
CA PRO A 563 3.71 -12.62 1.03
C PRO A 563 5.01 -11.98 0.54
N SER A 564 6.15 -12.41 1.06
CA SER A 564 7.44 -11.87 0.60
C SER A 564 7.96 -12.68 -0.58
N LYS A 565 8.69 -12.00 -1.47
CA LYS A 565 9.53 -12.70 -2.45
C LYS A 565 10.54 -13.62 -1.75
N PRO A 566 10.62 -14.91 -2.13
CA PRO A 566 11.58 -15.83 -1.53
C PRO A 566 13.04 -15.39 -1.73
N ASN A 567 13.91 -15.75 -0.78
CA ASN A 567 15.34 -15.41 -0.83
C ASN A 567 16.01 -16.05 -2.06
N GLY A 568 16.56 -15.20 -2.93
CA GLY A 568 17.22 -15.59 -4.18
C GLY A 568 18.63 -16.15 -4.04
N GLU A 569 18.91 -16.95 -3.01
CA GLU A 569 20.23 -17.55 -2.81
C GLU A 569 20.47 -18.74 -3.74
N LEU A 570 21.70 -18.88 -4.25
CA LEU A 570 22.06 -19.99 -5.14
C LEU A 570 22.08 -21.31 -4.36
N PHE A 571 21.07 -22.15 -4.57
CA PHE A 571 20.95 -23.46 -3.92
C PHE A 571 21.61 -24.58 -4.73
N ILE A 572 21.25 -24.71 -6.02
CA ILE A 572 21.88 -25.67 -6.92
C ILE A 572 23.27 -25.15 -7.33
N LYS A 573 24.32 -25.70 -6.70
CA LYS A 573 25.73 -25.34 -6.96
C LYS A 573 26.39 -26.26 -7.98
N ASP A 574 25.84 -27.45 -8.17
CA ASP A 574 26.36 -28.39 -9.14
C ASP A 574 26.12 -27.93 -10.56
N ASP A 575 27.04 -28.34 -11.42
CA ASP A 575 27.03 -28.02 -12.82
C ASP A 575 26.32 -29.11 -13.63
N LEU A 576 25.06 -28.86 -13.97
CA LEU A 576 24.21 -29.81 -14.67
C LEU A 576 24.43 -29.78 -16.19
N LEU A 577 25.32 -28.93 -16.72
CA LEU A 577 25.67 -28.90 -18.14
C LEU A 577 26.75 -29.93 -18.51
N GLY A 578 27.26 -30.69 -17.54
CA GLY A 578 28.18 -31.82 -17.76
C GLY A 578 29.59 -31.42 -18.20
N ASP A 579 30.42 -32.39 -18.56
CA ASP A 579 31.84 -32.16 -18.84
C ASP A 579 32.07 -31.34 -20.14
N ARG A 580 32.74 -30.19 -20.03
CA ARG A 580 33.05 -29.28 -21.16
C ARG A 580 34.15 -29.82 -22.08
N THR A 581 34.91 -30.82 -21.65
CA THR A 581 35.96 -31.42 -22.49
C THR A 581 35.37 -32.26 -23.62
N LYS A 582 34.11 -32.70 -23.51
CA LYS A 582 33.40 -33.41 -24.57
C LYS A 582 33.00 -32.47 -25.71
N PRO A 583 33.13 -32.91 -26.99
CA PRO A 583 32.61 -32.15 -28.13
C PRO A 583 31.13 -31.79 -27.96
N LEU A 584 30.74 -30.60 -28.41
CA LEU A 584 29.37 -30.09 -28.24
C LEU A 584 28.30 -31.03 -28.82
N VAL A 585 28.57 -31.61 -29.99
CA VAL A 585 27.67 -32.56 -30.67
C VAL A 585 27.47 -33.83 -29.83
N ASP A 586 28.56 -34.39 -29.29
CA ASP A 586 28.49 -35.59 -28.47
C ASP A 586 27.77 -35.32 -27.14
N TRP A 587 27.96 -34.13 -26.55
CA TRP A 587 27.16 -33.72 -25.39
C TRP A 587 25.68 -33.56 -25.73
N TYR A 588 25.35 -32.97 -26.88
CA TYR A 588 23.97 -32.73 -27.28
C TYR A 588 23.22 -34.07 -27.45
N GLU A 589 23.78 -34.99 -28.25
CA GLU A 589 23.18 -36.29 -28.54
C GLU A 589 23.27 -37.27 -27.37
N ASN A 590 24.45 -37.39 -26.73
CA ASN A 590 24.77 -38.47 -25.78
C ASN A 590 25.06 -37.97 -24.36
N GLY A 591 24.71 -36.73 -24.03
CA GLY A 591 25.03 -36.10 -22.74
C GLY A 591 24.36 -36.71 -21.51
N GLY A 592 23.40 -37.63 -21.69
CA GLY A 592 22.75 -38.37 -20.61
C GLY A 592 21.96 -37.52 -19.61
N MET A 593 21.55 -38.14 -18.50
CA MET A 593 20.82 -37.48 -17.42
C MET A 593 21.71 -36.48 -16.67
N PRO A 594 21.18 -35.33 -16.21
CA PRO A 594 21.87 -34.51 -15.20
C PRO A 594 22.00 -35.29 -13.89
N PHE A 595 23.03 -34.96 -13.11
CA PHE A 595 23.17 -35.45 -11.75
C PHE A 595 22.22 -34.67 -10.84
N ILE A 596 21.10 -35.29 -10.48
CA ILE A 596 20.04 -34.65 -9.68
C ILE A 596 19.68 -35.43 -8.43
N GLU A 597 20.24 -36.63 -8.26
CA GLU A 597 19.86 -37.56 -7.19
C GLU A 597 20.07 -36.95 -5.81
N ASN A 598 21.14 -36.15 -5.64
CA ASN A 598 21.42 -35.41 -4.41
C ASN A 598 20.42 -34.29 -4.09
N TYR A 599 19.58 -33.90 -5.05
CA TYR A 599 18.54 -32.88 -4.85
C TYR A 599 17.15 -33.49 -4.64
N LEU A 600 16.98 -34.80 -4.86
CA LEU A 600 15.70 -35.48 -4.60
C LEU A 600 15.49 -35.72 -3.10
N SER A 601 16.56 -36.00 -2.36
CA SER A 601 16.57 -36.22 -0.91
C SER A 601 17.81 -35.57 -0.29
N ILE A 602 17.61 -34.69 0.70
CA ILE A 602 18.68 -33.88 1.31
C ILE A 602 18.60 -33.99 2.84
N GLU A 603 19.73 -34.25 3.53
CA GLU A 603 19.75 -34.42 5.00
C GLU A 603 19.69 -33.13 5.81
N ASN A 604 19.98 -31.97 5.21
CA ASN A 604 19.86 -30.65 5.84
C ASN A 604 19.71 -29.57 4.75
N ILE A 605 18.78 -28.65 4.93
CA ILE A 605 18.66 -27.44 4.09
C ILE A 605 18.96 -26.26 5.01
N THR A 606 19.94 -25.44 4.61
CA THR A 606 20.47 -24.31 5.41
C THR A 606 20.87 -24.72 6.84
N GLU A 607 20.26 -24.14 7.87
CA GLU A 607 20.52 -24.44 9.29
C GLU A 607 19.49 -25.44 9.87
N ASP A 608 18.43 -25.75 9.13
CA ASP A 608 17.35 -26.63 9.55
C ASP A 608 17.73 -28.11 9.34
N LYS A 609 17.85 -28.83 10.47
CA LYS A 609 18.20 -30.24 10.47
C LYS A 609 17.01 -31.13 10.13
N GLY A 610 17.21 -32.09 9.24
CA GLY A 610 16.19 -33.09 8.91
C GLY A 610 16.31 -33.59 7.49
N GLU A 611 15.81 -34.79 7.22
CA GLU A 611 15.75 -35.30 5.84
C GLU A 611 14.57 -34.65 5.09
N TRP A 612 14.85 -34.10 3.91
CA TRP A 612 13.92 -33.34 3.09
C TRP A 612 13.75 -34.00 1.73
N ILE A 613 12.50 -34.18 1.29
CA ILE A 613 12.13 -34.82 0.03
C ILE A 613 11.61 -33.78 -0.96
N CYS A 614 12.20 -33.71 -2.14
CA CYS A 614 11.77 -32.81 -3.20
C CYS A 614 10.41 -33.25 -3.75
N LEU A 615 9.40 -32.37 -3.67
CA LEU A 615 8.08 -32.59 -4.25
C LEU A 615 7.99 -32.08 -5.69
N ASP A 616 8.63 -30.96 -6.00
CA ASP A 616 8.65 -30.40 -7.35
C ASP A 616 9.91 -29.58 -7.56
N GLY A 617 10.37 -29.48 -8.81
CA GLY A 617 11.53 -28.68 -9.13
C GLY A 617 11.61 -28.28 -10.60
N TYR A 618 12.18 -27.11 -10.83
CA TYR A 618 12.67 -26.63 -12.12
C TYR A 618 14.10 -26.14 -11.94
N ILE A 619 14.99 -26.54 -12.85
CA ILE A 619 16.38 -26.11 -12.88
C ILE A 619 16.75 -25.75 -14.31
N GLY A 620 17.01 -24.47 -14.57
CA GLY A 620 17.58 -23.96 -15.81
C GLY A 620 19.04 -23.56 -15.62
N GLN A 621 19.92 -24.03 -16.50
CA GLN A 621 21.31 -23.59 -16.59
C GLN A 621 21.68 -23.29 -18.05
N ASP A 622 22.44 -22.23 -18.25
CA ASP A 622 22.88 -21.79 -19.58
C ASP A 622 24.30 -21.22 -19.50
N ASP A 623 25.17 -21.74 -20.37
CA ASP A 623 26.57 -21.37 -20.51
C ASP A 623 26.83 -21.05 -21.99
N VAL A 624 26.68 -19.77 -22.33
CA VAL A 624 26.86 -19.27 -23.70
C VAL A 624 28.28 -19.50 -24.23
N PRO A 625 29.37 -19.31 -23.45
CA PRO A 625 30.71 -19.71 -23.89
C PRO A 625 30.84 -21.20 -24.22
N ALA A 626 30.21 -22.09 -23.46
CA ALA A 626 30.20 -23.52 -23.75
C ALA A 626 29.18 -23.92 -24.85
N GLU A 627 28.34 -22.99 -25.28
CA GLU A 627 27.21 -23.18 -26.20
C GLU A 627 26.17 -24.20 -25.69
N ARG A 628 26.02 -24.33 -24.36
CA ARG A 628 25.17 -25.36 -23.71
C ARG A 628 24.03 -24.75 -22.91
N HIS A 629 22.84 -25.28 -23.12
CA HIS A 629 21.66 -24.99 -22.32
C HIS A 629 20.96 -26.27 -21.88
N ARG A 630 20.44 -26.27 -20.66
CA ARG A 630 19.61 -27.36 -20.15
C ARG A 630 18.52 -26.79 -19.26
N PHE A 631 17.31 -27.28 -19.43
CA PHE A 631 16.29 -27.20 -18.40
C PHE A 631 15.96 -28.62 -17.90
N THR A 632 15.68 -28.73 -16.61
CA THR A 632 15.33 -29.99 -15.93
C THR A 632 14.12 -29.75 -15.05
N PHE A 633 13.08 -30.54 -15.26
CA PHE A 633 11.93 -30.64 -14.37
C PHE A 633 12.08 -31.87 -13.48
N ILE A 634 11.73 -31.69 -12.21
CA ILE A 634 11.45 -32.76 -11.25
C ILE A 634 9.96 -32.64 -10.95
N ARG A 635 9.16 -33.59 -11.42
CA ARG A 635 7.73 -33.67 -11.10
C ARG A 635 7.51 -34.91 -10.25
N SER A 636 6.84 -34.80 -9.12
CA SER A 636 6.43 -35.98 -8.37
C SER A 636 4.93 -36.25 -8.45
N LEU A 637 4.56 -37.51 -8.24
CA LEU A 637 3.19 -38.00 -8.27
C LEU A 637 2.97 -38.95 -7.10
N LEU A 638 1.78 -38.87 -6.51
CA LEU A 638 1.31 -39.83 -5.53
C LEU A 638 0.23 -40.71 -6.17
N ILE A 639 0.48 -42.02 -6.15
CA ILE A 639 -0.33 -43.03 -6.84
C ILE A 639 -0.89 -44.00 -5.80
N LYS A 640 -2.14 -44.42 -5.95
CA LYS A 640 -2.73 -45.46 -5.10
C LYS A 640 -1.89 -46.74 -5.15
N GLU A 641 -1.70 -47.39 -4.00
CA GLU A 641 -0.91 -48.62 -3.92
C GLU A 641 -1.39 -49.72 -4.89
N GLU A 642 -2.69 -49.79 -5.15
CA GLU A 642 -3.30 -50.74 -6.08
C GLU A 642 -2.96 -50.48 -7.56
N ASP A 643 -2.78 -49.21 -7.94
CA ASP A 643 -2.49 -48.78 -9.32
C ASP A 643 -0.98 -48.64 -9.59
N TYR A 644 -0.17 -48.60 -8.54
CA TYR A 644 1.25 -48.25 -8.62
C TYR A 644 2.04 -49.06 -9.65
N ASN A 645 1.91 -50.39 -9.64
CA ASN A 645 2.68 -51.26 -10.52
C ASN A 645 2.36 -51.02 -12.00
N ASP A 646 1.08 -50.79 -12.31
CA ASP A 646 0.62 -50.52 -13.67
C ASP A 646 1.11 -49.15 -14.14
N VAL A 647 0.87 -48.11 -13.33
CA VAL A 647 1.28 -46.74 -13.65
C VAL A 647 2.79 -46.65 -13.81
N PHE A 648 3.57 -47.22 -12.89
CA PHE A 648 5.04 -47.19 -12.95
C PHE A 648 5.60 -47.92 -14.18
N SER A 649 4.99 -49.04 -14.58
CA SER A 649 5.37 -49.78 -15.79
C SER A 649 5.06 -48.99 -17.07
N LEU A 650 3.91 -48.31 -17.11
CA LEU A 650 3.49 -47.48 -18.24
C LEU A 650 4.33 -46.22 -18.36
N LEU A 651 4.59 -45.51 -17.25
CA LEU A 651 5.42 -44.30 -17.22
C LEU A 651 6.84 -44.56 -17.75
N LYS A 652 7.43 -45.72 -17.45
CA LYS A 652 8.75 -46.10 -17.95
C LYS A 652 8.82 -46.22 -19.48
N LYS A 653 7.69 -46.43 -20.16
CA LYS A 653 7.58 -46.56 -21.62
C LYS A 653 7.05 -45.29 -22.29
N GLN A 654 6.48 -44.37 -21.50
CA GLN A 654 5.89 -43.14 -21.99
C GLN A 654 6.97 -42.10 -22.31
N ASN A 655 6.80 -41.37 -23.42
CA ASN A 655 7.62 -40.19 -23.73
C ASN A 655 7.01 -38.97 -23.01
N MET A 656 7.80 -38.30 -22.17
CA MET A 656 7.38 -37.14 -21.37
C MET A 656 7.54 -35.80 -22.10
N GLY A 657 8.10 -35.80 -23.32
CA GLY A 657 8.24 -34.61 -24.15
C GLY A 657 6.88 -33.98 -24.51
N GLY A 658 6.87 -32.68 -24.76
CA GLY A 658 5.68 -31.97 -25.24
C GLY A 658 4.57 -31.74 -24.19
N ARG A 659 4.93 -31.66 -22.90
CA ARG A 659 3.99 -31.43 -21.78
C ARG A 659 2.95 -32.55 -21.59
N TRP A 660 3.39 -33.81 -21.67
CA TRP A 660 2.49 -34.96 -21.47
C TRP A 660 2.05 -35.14 -20.01
N LEU A 661 2.86 -34.73 -19.04
CA LEU A 661 2.50 -34.82 -17.63
C LEU A 661 1.44 -33.80 -17.25
N PRO A 662 0.56 -34.11 -16.27
CA PRO A 662 -0.40 -33.16 -15.74
C PRO A 662 0.28 -31.88 -15.26
N GLU A 663 -0.32 -30.75 -15.60
CA GLU A 663 0.10 -29.45 -15.09
C GLU A 663 -0.41 -29.22 -13.67
N LYS A 664 0.30 -28.38 -12.92
CA LYS A 664 -0.11 -27.98 -11.58
C LYS A 664 -1.39 -27.16 -11.67
N HIS A 665 -2.30 -27.35 -10.72
CA HIS A 665 -3.46 -26.48 -10.63
C HIS A 665 -3.04 -25.06 -10.20
N GLU A 666 -3.46 -24.10 -11.01
CA GLU A 666 -3.19 -22.68 -10.85
C GLU A 666 -4.32 -22.01 -10.06
N ASN A 667 -4.00 -21.47 -8.88
CA ASN A 667 -4.97 -20.80 -8.02
C ASN A 667 -4.82 -19.29 -8.17
N TYR A 668 -5.60 -18.70 -9.08
CA TYR A 668 -5.68 -17.26 -9.28
C TYR A 668 -6.66 -16.61 -8.30
N TYR A 669 -6.35 -15.37 -7.92
CA TYR A 669 -7.18 -14.53 -7.04
C TYR A 669 -7.42 -15.12 -5.63
N THR A 670 -6.55 -16.05 -5.23
CA THR A 670 -6.42 -16.59 -3.88
C THR A 670 -5.30 -15.86 -3.16
N TYR A 671 -5.55 -15.33 -1.96
CA TYR A 671 -4.49 -14.73 -1.15
C TYR A 671 -3.58 -15.81 -0.57
N ALA A 672 -2.29 -15.51 -0.37
CA ALA A 672 -1.33 -16.49 0.09
C ALA A 672 -1.73 -17.08 1.46
N GLY A 673 -2.24 -16.26 2.37
CA GLY A 673 -2.78 -16.71 3.66
C GLY A 673 -4.04 -17.58 3.57
N GLU A 674 -4.73 -17.65 2.43
CA GLU A 674 -5.98 -18.42 2.26
C GLU A 674 -5.76 -19.85 1.78
N LEU A 675 -4.55 -20.19 1.32
CA LEU A 675 -4.25 -21.42 0.58
C LEU A 675 -4.66 -22.70 1.32
N PHE A 676 -4.57 -22.71 2.65
CA PHE A 676 -4.71 -23.93 3.45
C PHE A 676 -5.96 -23.96 4.33
N TYR A 677 -6.32 -22.85 4.98
CA TYR A 677 -7.48 -22.84 5.89
C TYR A 677 -8.82 -22.70 5.17
N CYS A 678 -8.85 -22.14 3.95
CA CYS A 678 -10.07 -21.89 3.19
C CYS A 678 -10.24 -22.94 2.08
N PRO A 679 -11.12 -23.95 2.22
CA PRO A 679 -11.19 -25.05 1.27
C PRO A 679 -11.55 -24.62 -0.17
N ASP A 680 -12.38 -23.59 -0.30
CA ASP A 680 -12.88 -23.07 -1.57
C ASP A 680 -11.86 -22.19 -2.29
N SER A 681 -10.78 -21.78 -1.61
CA SER A 681 -9.77 -20.86 -2.16
C SER A 681 -8.84 -21.55 -3.16
N THR A 682 -8.83 -22.87 -3.22
CA THR A 682 -7.93 -23.63 -4.09
C THR A 682 -8.67 -24.77 -4.77
N TYR A 683 -8.21 -25.18 -5.94
CA TYR A 683 -8.68 -26.41 -6.56
C TYR A 683 -8.18 -27.64 -5.80
N ASP A 684 -8.91 -28.74 -5.93
CA ASP A 684 -8.43 -30.06 -5.52
C ASP A 684 -7.28 -30.49 -6.44
N ASN A 685 -6.26 -31.15 -5.90
CA ASN A 685 -5.03 -31.50 -6.63
C ASN A 685 -5.00 -32.92 -7.22
N PHE A 686 -6.11 -33.67 -7.16
CA PHE A 686 -6.25 -34.91 -7.91
C PHE A 686 -6.38 -34.61 -9.41
N THR A 687 -5.70 -35.39 -10.23
CA THR A 687 -5.69 -35.27 -11.68
C THR A 687 -5.64 -36.65 -12.33
N THR A 688 -5.87 -36.72 -13.63
CA THR A 688 -5.91 -37.97 -14.38
C THR A 688 -4.67 -38.12 -15.25
N LEU A 689 -3.99 -39.27 -15.13
CA LEU A 689 -3.01 -39.73 -16.10
C LEU A 689 -3.67 -40.65 -17.11
N GLU A 690 -3.57 -40.27 -18.38
CA GLU A 690 -4.14 -41.03 -19.48
C GLU A 690 -3.03 -41.67 -20.33
N PHE A 691 -3.05 -43.00 -20.45
CA PHE A 691 -2.12 -43.75 -21.28
C PHE A 691 -2.84 -44.37 -22.48
N ILE A 692 -2.30 -44.16 -23.67
CA ILE A 692 -2.73 -44.89 -24.86
C ILE A 692 -2.16 -46.32 -24.79
N THR A 693 -3.05 -47.31 -24.65
CA THR A 693 -2.68 -48.72 -24.49
C THR A 693 -2.78 -49.50 -25.80
N ALA A 694 -3.69 -49.10 -26.69
CA ALA A 694 -3.81 -49.64 -28.04
C ALA A 694 -4.38 -48.59 -29.00
N LYS A 695 -4.21 -48.80 -30.30
CA LYS A 695 -4.89 -48.04 -31.35
C LYS A 695 -5.64 -49.00 -32.25
N LYS A 696 -6.92 -48.72 -32.51
CA LYS A 696 -7.79 -49.53 -33.37
C LYS A 696 -8.38 -48.70 -34.48
N LYS A 697 -8.49 -49.28 -35.67
CA LYS A 697 -9.25 -48.66 -36.77
C LYS A 697 -10.72 -49.03 -36.62
N VAL A 698 -11.58 -48.03 -36.50
CA VAL A 698 -13.04 -48.18 -36.49
C VAL A 698 -13.63 -47.41 -37.66
N LYS A 699 -14.66 -47.99 -38.26
CA LYS A 699 -15.47 -47.32 -39.28
C LYS A 699 -16.58 -46.55 -38.59
N ILE A 700 -16.66 -45.25 -38.84
CA ILE A 700 -17.66 -44.34 -38.27
C ILE A 700 -18.58 -43.92 -39.41
N LYS A 701 -19.89 -44.10 -39.24
CA LYS A 701 -20.89 -43.71 -40.24
C LYS A 701 -21.24 -42.23 -40.13
N LYS A 702 -21.67 -41.65 -41.24
CA LYS A 702 -22.20 -40.28 -41.27
C LYS A 702 -23.37 -40.12 -40.29
N GLY A 703 -23.20 -39.23 -39.31
CA GLY A 703 -24.18 -38.98 -38.23
C GLY A 703 -23.87 -39.65 -36.88
N GLU A 704 -22.84 -40.51 -36.82
CA GLU A 704 -22.35 -41.06 -35.55
C GLU A 704 -21.36 -40.08 -34.86
N PRO A 705 -21.30 -40.04 -33.51
CA PRO A 705 -20.34 -39.22 -32.78
C PRO A 705 -18.90 -39.51 -33.23
N GLY A 706 -18.15 -38.47 -33.60
CA GLY A 706 -16.77 -38.58 -34.10
C GLY A 706 -16.64 -38.65 -35.64
N TYR A 707 -17.74 -38.57 -36.38
CA TYR A 707 -17.70 -38.37 -37.83
C TYR A 707 -17.33 -36.92 -38.16
N PHE A 708 -16.18 -36.74 -38.82
CA PHE A 708 -15.76 -35.45 -39.37
C PHE A 708 -15.43 -35.63 -40.85
N PRO A 709 -16.00 -34.80 -41.75
CA PRO A 709 -15.78 -34.91 -43.19
C PRO A 709 -14.30 -34.77 -43.56
N THR A 710 -13.91 -35.38 -44.67
CA THR A 710 -12.54 -35.31 -45.16
C THR A 710 -12.36 -34.00 -45.90
N VAL A 711 -11.47 -33.15 -45.38
CA VAL A 711 -11.14 -31.85 -45.99
C VAL A 711 -9.91 -32.03 -46.88
N LEU A 712 -10.08 -31.82 -48.18
CA LEU A 712 -9.00 -31.87 -49.16
C LEU A 712 -8.66 -30.46 -49.65
N TRP A 713 -7.38 -30.22 -49.83
CA TRP A 713 -6.86 -28.98 -50.42
C TRP A 713 -6.70 -29.22 -51.92
N ASP A 714 -7.48 -28.51 -52.74
CA ASP A 714 -7.40 -28.57 -54.21
C ASP A 714 -6.58 -27.35 -54.66
N ASP A 715 -5.42 -27.61 -55.27
CA ASP A 715 -4.47 -26.60 -55.75
C ASP A 715 -4.70 -26.43 -57.26
N ASP A 716 -5.75 -25.68 -57.61
CA ASP A 716 -6.06 -25.34 -59.00
C ASP A 716 -5.36 -24.04 -59.41
N SER A 717 -5.19 -23.84 -60.72
CA SER A 717 -4.40 -22.75 -61.32
C SER A 717 -4.82 -21.30 -60.97
N ASP A 718 -5.93 -21.12 -60.25
CA ASP A 718 -6.47 -19.82 -59.82
C ASP A 718 -6.52 -19.63 -58.27
N GLY A 719 -5.92 -20.55 -57.48
CA GLY A 719 -5.74 -20.41 -56.03
C GLY A 719 -6.26 -21.58 -55.20
N ILE A 720 -5.79 -21.67 -53.95
CA ILE A 720 -6.09 -22.76 -53.00
C ILE A 720 -7.58 -22.76 -52.64
N SER A 721 -8.29 -23.86 -52.93
CA SER A 721 -9.69 -24.06 -52.54
C SER A 721 -9.87 -25.26 -51.59
N LEU A 722 -10.79 -25.15 -50.63
CA LEU A 722 -11.13 -26.20 -49.68
C LEU A 722 -12.32 -27.00 -50.22
N LYS A 723 -12.13 -28.30 -50.41
CA LYS A 723 -13.17 -29.22 -50.87
C LYS A 723 -13.48 -30.22 -49.76
N GLU A 724 -14.71 -30.17 -49.27
CA GLU A 724 -15.18 -31.09 -48.22
C GLU A 724 -15.90 -32.27 -48.85
N GLU A 725 -15.39 -33.47 -48.67
CA GLU A 725 -16.06 -34.72 -49.05
C GLU A 725 -16.79 -35.32 -47.84
N PHE A 726 -18.04 -35.73 -48.06
CA PHE A 726 -18.92 -36.33 -47.04
C PHE A 726 -19.24 -37.81 -47.35
N PRO A 727 -18.26 -38.72 -47.30
CA PRO A 727 -18.47 -40.15 -47.57
C PRO A 727 -19.38 -40.79 -46.51
N ASP A 728 -20.17 -41.80 -46.88
CA ASP A 728 -21.14 -42.43 -45.97
C ASP A 728 -20.47 -43.13 -44.76
N GLU A 729 -19.21 -43.54 -44.89
CA GLU A 729 -18.36 -44.14 -43.85
C GLU A 729 -16.92 -43.58 -43.93
N ILE A 730 -16.33 -43.24 -42.78
CA ILE A 730 -14.90 -42.92 -42.65
C ILE A 730 -14.20 -43.92 -41.73
N GLU A 731 -12.98 -44.32 -42.07
CA GLU A 731 -12.14 -45.16 -41.21
C GLU A 731 -11.24 -44.26 -40.35
N ARG A 732 -11.37 -44.35 -39.02
CA ARG A 732 -10.64 -43.53 -38.05
C ARG A 732 -9.87 -44.42 -37.09
N GLU A 733 -8.66 -44.01 -36.78
CA GLU A 733 -7.87 -44.62 -35.72
C GLU A 733 -8.34 -44.04 -34.37
N VAL A 734 -8.90 -44.90 -33.52
CA VAL A 734 -9.32 -44.57 -32.17
C VAL A 734 -8.36 -45.23 -31.18
N SER A 735 -7.89 -44.44 -30.23
CA SER A 735 -7.01 -44.91 -29.16
C SER A 735 -7.84 -45.53 -28.04
N GLU A 736 -7.40 -46.68 -27.53
CA GLU A 736 -7.87 -47.22 -26.26
C GLU A 736 -7.00 -46.67 -25.15
N THR A 737 -7.64 -46.05 -24.16
CA THR A 737 -6.98 -45.30 -23.11
C THR A 737 -7.17 -46.00 -21.77
N LYS A 738 -6.15 -45.94 -20.93
CA LYS A 738 -6.24 -46.35 -19.53
C LYS A 738 -5.95 -45.11 -18.67
N GLU A 739 -6.89 -44.79 -17.81
CA GLU A 739 -6.86 -43.61 -16.95
C GLU A 739 -6.55 -44.02 -15.51
N PHE A 740 -5.73 -43.22 -14.83
CA PHE A 740 -5.42 -43.38 -13.43
C PHE A 740 -5.53 -42.04 -12.72
N GLU A 741 -6.23 -42.02 -11.59
CA GLU A 741 -6.26 -40.86 -10.71
C GLU A 741 -4.97 -40.79 -9.90
N VAL A 742 -4.30 -39.64 -9.93
CA VAL A 742 -3.08 -39.37 -9.17
C VAL A 742 -3.19 -38.04 -8.45
N LEU A 743 -2.47 -37.90 -7.34
CA LEU A 743 -2.37 -36.65 -6.59
C LEU A 743 -1.07 -35.94 -6.94
N LEU A 744 -1.16 -34.69 -7.37
CA LEU A 744 -0.01 -33.79 -7.44
C LEU A 744 0.30 -33.25 -6.04
N PRO A 745 1.50 -33.48 -5.48
CA PRO A 745 1.82 -33.06 -4.12
C PRO A 745 2.10 -31.56 -3.98
N VAL A 746 1.98 -30.80 -5.07
CA VAL A 746 2.16 -29.34 -5.11
C VAL A 746 1.08 -28.66 -5.94
N MET A 747 0.81 -27.40 -5.64
CA MET A 747 -0.08 -26.50 -6.39
C MET A 747 0.63 -25.18 -6.70
N GLU A 748 0.06 -24.35 -7.58
CA GLU A 748 0.58 -23.01 -7.88
C GLU A 748 -0.26 -21.93 -7.21
N TYR A 749 0.41 -21.04 -6.46
CA TYR A 749 -0.10 -19.73 -6.11
C TYR A 749 0.20 -18.77 -7.25
N ASN A 750 -0.84 -18.15 -7.82
CA ASN A 750 -0.71 -17.16 -8.89
C ASN A 750 -1.43 -15.86 -8.52
N TRP A 751 -0.65 -14.78 -8.48
CA TRP A 751 -1.19 -13.46 -8.22
C TRP A 751 -0.63 -12.44 -9.20
N GLU A 752 -1.53 -11.61 -9.75
CA GLU A 752 -1.17 -10.69 -10.83
C GLU A 752 -0.35 -9.50 -10.29
N GLY A 753 0.94 -9.48 -10.65
CA GLY A 753 1.88 -8.45 -10.22
C GLY A 753 1.58 -7.05 -10.77
N TYR A 754 0.87 -6.93 -11.90
CA TYR A 754 0.53 -5.61 -12.48
C TYR A 754 -0.55 -4.87 -11.68
N HIS A 755 -1.24 -5.56 -10.76
CA HIS A 755 -2.14 -4.90 -9.85
C HIS A 755 -1.36 -3.99 -8.90
N SER A 756 -0.49 -4.47 -8.04
CA SER A 756 0.25 -3.63 -7.09
C SER A 756 1.75 -3.87 -7.15
N HIS A 757 2.55 -2.84 -6.87
CA HIS A 757 3.99 -3.01 -6.67
C HIS A 757 4.31 -3.86 -5.43
N LEU A 758 3.34 -4.04 -4.53
CA LEU A 758 3.45 -4.92 -3.37
C LEU A 758 3.18 -6.40 -3.67
N ASN A 759 2.70 -6.73 -4.86
CA ASN A 759 2.48 -8.11 -5.29
C ASN A 759 3.79 -8.70 -5.84
N ASP A 760 4.87 -8.60 -5.07
CA ASP A 760 6.25 -8.88 -5.52
C ASP A 760 6.68 -10.34 -5.32
N ALA A 761 5.94 -11.10 -4.51
CA ALA A 761 6.13 -12.54 -4.32
C ALA A 761 6.07 -13.32 -5.64
N GLY A 762 5.21 -12.88 -6.56
CA GLY A 762 4.96 -13.51 -7.85
C GLY A 762 4.44 -14.94 -7.72
N ASN A 763 4.57 -15.71 -8.81
CA ASN A 763 4.05 -17.08 -8.88
C ASN A 763 4.98 -18.06 -8.15
N SER A 764 4.40 -18.85 -7.25
CA SER A 764 5.12 -19.76 -6.37
C SER A 764 4.45 -21.13 -6.32
N THR A 765 5.25 -22.17 -6.55
CA THR A 765 4.86 -23.56 -6.30
C THR A 765 4.86 -23.80 -4.80
N VAL A 766 3.78 -24.35 -4.26
CA VAL A 766 3.60 -24.63 -2.84
C VAL A 766 3.11 -26.06 -2.62
N VAL A 767 3.24 -26.59 -1.40
CA VAL A 767 2.71 -27.91 -1.04
C VAL A 767 1.19 -27.96 -1.26
N ALA A 768 0.69 -29.09 -1.75
CA ALA A 768 -0.74 -29.31 -1.97
C ALA A 768 -1.55 -29.26 -0.65
N LYS A 769 -2.76 -28.69 -0.70
CA LYS A 769 -3.62 -28.56 0.49
C LYS A 769 -3.99 -29.91 1.11
N GLU A 770 -4.09 -30.98 0.32
CA GLU A 770 -4.45 -32.32 0.76
C GLU A 770 -3.39 -32.86 1.72
N ILE A 771 -2.11 -32.58 1.42
CA ILE A 771 -0.98 -32.94 2.27
C ILE A 771 -0.96 -32.06 3.52
N ALA A 772 -1.00 -30.73 3.33
CA ALA A 772 -0.93 -29.76 4.43
C ALA A 772 -2.05 -29.98 5.46
N ASN A 773 -3.30 -30.09 5.00
CA ASN A 773 -4.47 -30.21 5.88
C ASN A 773 -4.53 -31.58 6.58
N HIS A 774 -4.15 -32.67 5.89
CA HIS A 774 -4.10 -34.00 6.49
C HIS A 774 -3.05 -34.08 7.60
N LEU A 775 -1.88 -33.47 7.39
CA LEU A 775 -0.79 -33.42 8.35
C LEU A 775 -0.97 -32.31 9.40
N LYS A 776 -1.99 -31.47 9.29
CA LYS A 776 -2.27 -30.31 10.15
C LYS A 776 -1.12 -29.30 10.17
N LEU A 777 -0.49 -29.10 9.02
CA LEU A 777 0.52 -28.07 8.84
C LEU A 777 -0.15 -26.69 8.81
N ILE A 778 0.58 -25.69 9.26
CA ILE A 778 0.16 -24.31 9.32
C ILE A 778 1.12 -23.44 8.52
N ASP A 779 0.57 -22.42 7.88
CA ASP A 779 1.31 -21.34 7.24
C ASP A 779 1.84 -20.35 8.29
N GLN A 780 2.87 -19.59 7.92
CA GLN A 780 3.36 -18.45 8.69
C GLN A 780 3.45 -17.23 7.77
N PRO A 781 3.25 -16.01 8.30
CA PRO A 781 3.19 -14.81 7.46
C PRO A 781 4.53 -14.54 6.76
N GLN A 782 4.46 -13.92 5.58
CA GLN A 782 5.60 -13.56 4.73
C GLN A 782 6.44 -14.72 4.17
N THR A 783 6.02 -15.97 4.31
CA THR A 783 6.65 -17.14 3.68
C THR A 783 5.59 -18.09 3.10
N PHE A 784 6.00 -18.94 2.16
CA PHE A 784 5.20 -20.07 1.68
C PHE A 784 5.64 -21.40 2.31
N ASP A 785 6.63 -21.37 3.19
CA ASP A 785 7.03 -22.51 4.00
C ASP A 785 5.91 -22.86 4.99
N LEU A 786 5.71 -24.15 5.20
CA LEU A 786 4.77 -24.70 6.16
C LEU A 786 5.50 -25.15 7.42
N PHE A 787 4.76 -25.14 8.52
CA PHE A 787 5.25 -25.48 9.85
C PHE A 787 4.28 -26.44 10.52
N GLU A 788 4.78 -27.22 11.47
CA GLU A 788 3.93 -27.89 12.44
C GLU A 788 3.45 -26.90 13.51
N THR A 789 2.40 -27.28 14.24
CA THR A 789 1.83 -26.40 15.28
C THR A 789 2.76 -26.12 16.46
N ASN A 790 3.86 -26.88 16.60
CA ASN A 790 4.89 -26.66 17.60
C ASN A 790 5.99 -25.68 17.13
N GLY A 791 5.91 -25.20 15.87
CA GLY A 791 6.87 -24.28 15.27
C GLY A 791 7.99 -24.95 14.48
N ASP A 792 8.05 -26.28 14.40
CA ASP A 792 9.04 -26.97 13.58
C ASP A 792 8.72 -26.79 12.10
N LYS A 793 9.73 -26.44 11.29
CA LYS A 793 9.56 -26.28 9.85
C LYS A 793 9.23 -27.64 9.21
N ALA A 794 8.26 -27.62 8.30
CA ALA A 794 7.71 -28.80 7.64
C ALA A 794 7.98 -28.81 6.13
N SER A 795 8.08 -27.64 5.49
CA SER A 795 8.40 -27.52 4.07
C SER A 795 9.39 -26.39 3.77
N PHE A 796 9.96 -26.43 2.57
CA PHE A 796 10.80 -25.36 2.02
C PHE A 796 10.39 -25.02 0.61
N ASN A 797 10.28 -23.71 0.33
CA ASN A 797 10.13 -23.17 -1.01
C ASN A 797 11.39 -22.41 -1.42
N ILE A 798 12.24 -23.09 -2.19
CA ILE A 798 13.52 -22.56 -2.67
C ILE A 798 13.31 -21.91 -4.04
N ASN A 799 13.82 -20.69 -4.21
CA ASN A 799 13.75 -19.97 -5.46
C ASN A 799 15.05 -19.18 -5.69
N TYR A 800 15.65 -19.36 -6.86
CA TYR A 800 16.83 -18.63 -7.30
C TYR A 800 16.61 -18.09 -8.70
N TYR A 801 16.96 -16.83 -8.89
CA TYR A 801 16.89 -16.18 -10.20
C TYR A 801 18.14 -15.33 -10.44
N ASN A 802 18.94 -15.70 -11.44
CA ASN A 802 20.01 -14.85 -11.98
C ASN A 802 19.54 -14.19 -13.28
N ASN A 803 19.06 -15.00 -14.22
CA ASN A 803 18.45 -14.56 -15.47
C ASN A 803 17.44 -15.61 -15.95
N TYR A 804 16.72 -15.33 -17.03
CA TYR A 804 15.68 -16.21 -17.56
C TYR A 804 16.14 -17.67 -17.74
N ASN A 805 17.37 -17.90 -18.21
CA ASN A 805 17.87 -19.27 -18.45
C ASN A 805 18.62 -19.87 -17.24
N ASN A 806 19.01 -19.05 -16.27
CA ASN A 806 19.77 -19.47 -15.08
C ASN A 806 18.93 -19.17 -13.84
N SER A 807 18.04 -20.10 -13.53
CA SER A 807 17.10 -20.02 -12.42
C SER A 807 16.75 -21.42 -11.94
N HIS A 808 16.36 -21.54 -10.68
CA HIS A 808 15.78 -22.78 -10.17
C HIS A 808 14.72 -22.51 -9.12
N LYS A 809 13.73 -23.40 -9.07
CA LYS A 809 12.67 -23.40 -8.06
C LYS A 809 12.52 -24.83 -7.57
N LEU A 810 12.51 -25.06 -6.27
CA LEU A 810 12.32 -26.39 -5.70
C LEU A 810 11.43 -26.31 -4.46
N VAL A 811 10.53 -27.28 -4.31
CA VAL A 811 9.67 -27.44 -3.13
C VAL A 811 10.07 -28.72 -2.41
N TYR A 812 10.29 -28.64 -1.11
CA TYR A 812 10.62 -29.78 -0.26
C TYR A 812 9.60 -29.97 0.87
N LEU A 813 9.39 -31.21 1.27
CA LEU A 813 8.65 -31.59 2.49
C LEU A 813 9.53 -32.48 3.35
N ARG A 814 9.45 -32.33 4.66
CA ARG A 814 10.20 -33.17 5.60
C ARG A 814 9.81 -34.65 5.43
N LYS A 815 10.81 -35.54 5.44
CA LYS A 815 10.66 -36.95 5.06
C LYS A 815 9.71 -37.71 5.96
N ASP A 816 9.79 -37.49 7.27
CA ASP A 816 8.90 -38.11 8.26
C ASP A 816 7.43 -37.76 8.01
N LEU A 817 7.16 -36.51 7.64
CA LEU A 817 5.83 -36.01 7.30
C LEU A 817 5.31 -36.60 5.99
N LEU A 818 6.15 -36.66 4.96
CA LEU A 818 5.79 -37.32 3.69
C LEU A 818 5.48 -38.81 3.92
N ASN A 819 6.35 -39.53 4.63
CA ASN A 819 6.19 -40.95 4.92
C ASN A 819 4.90 -41.23 5.68
N LYS A 820 4.59 -40.41 6.69
CA LYS A 820 3.33 -40.49 7.42
C LYS A 820 2.13 -40.34 6.50
N PHE A 821 2.12 -39.32 5.64
CA PHE A 821 1.04 -39.10 4.68
C PHE A 821 0.85 -40.29 3.73
N LEU A 822 1.95 -40.81 3.16
CA LEU A 822 1.92 -41.94 2.23
C LEU A 822 1.34 -43.21 2.87
N ILE A 823 1.75 -43.52 4.10
CA ILE A 823 1.26 -44.68 4.85
C ILE A 823 -0.24 -44.52 5.16
N GLU A 824 -0.64 -43.37 5.70
CA GLU A 824 -2.02 -43.13 6.12
C GLU A 824 -3.00 -43.08 4.94
N LYS A 825 -2.55 -42.62 3.76
CA LYS A 825 -3.37 -42.56 2.53
C LYS A 825 -3.22 -43.78 1.61
N LYS A 826 -2.35 -44.74 1.92
CA LYS A 826 -2.03 -45.89 1.06
C LYS A 826 -1.61 -45.44 -0.36
N LEU A 827 -0.67 -44.51 -0.39
CA LEU A 827 -0.10 -43.96 -1.61
C LEU A 827 1.37 -44.34 -1.75
N LYS A 828 1.83 -44.47 -2.99
CA LYS A 828 3.24 -44.55 -3.36
C LYS A 828 3.67 -43.25 -4.02
N PHE A 829 4.90 -42.86 -3.76
CA PHE A 829 5.48 -41.64 -4.31
C PHE A 829 6.51 -42.00 -5.38
N ILE A 830 6.51 -41.23 -6.48
CA ILE A 830 7.53 -41.35 -7.53
C ILE A 830 8.03 -39.97 -7.94
N TRP A 831 9.27 -39.92 -8.40
CA TRP A 831 9.78 -38.78 -9.15
C TRP A 831 9.84 -39.11 -10.63
N ILE A 832 9.45 -38.14 -11.46
CA ILE A 832 9.66 -38.12 -12.89
C ILE A 832 10.56 -36.93 -13.18
N VAL A 833 11.80 -37.25 -13.55
CA VAL A 833 12.78 -36.26 -13.94
C VAL A 833 12.83 -36.23 -15.45
N TRP A 834 12.63 -35.06 -16.05
CA TRP A 834 12.67 -34.91 -17.50
C TRP A 834 13.12 -33.51 -17.90
N GLY A 835 13.57 -33.36 -19.15
CA GLY A 835 13.99 -32.07 -19.67
C GLY A 835 14.66 -32.21 -21.02
N GLU A 836 15.23 -31.11 -21.50
CA GLU A 836 15.90 -31.07 -22.78
C GLU A 836 17.33 -30.54 -22.64
N ARG A 837 18.22 -31.13 -23.42
CA ARG A 837 19.51 -30.54 -23.76
C ARG A 837 19.30 -29.71 -25.01
N ASP A 838 19.73 -28.45 -24.95
CA ASP A 838 19.72 -27.55 -26.09
C ASP A 838 21.09 -26.89 -26.29
N VAL A 839 21.36 -26.48 -27.52
CA VAL A 839 22.56 -25.72 -27.87
C VAL A 839 22.21 -24.24 -27.99
N ARG A 840 22.92 -23.40 -27.24
CA ARG A 840 22.69 -21.95 -27.23
C ARG A 840 23.86 -21.20 -27.80
N PHE A 841 23.60 -20.48 -28.88
CA PHE A 841 24.63 -19.74 -29.61
C PHE A 841 24.46 -18.24 -29.42
N LYS A 842 25.59 -17.52 -29.42
CA LYS A 842 25.60 -16.05 -29.35
C LYS A 842 24.97 -15.38 -30.60
N THR A 843 24.94 -16.09 -31.73
CA THR A 843 24.42 -15.54 -33.00
C THR A 843 23.58 -16.58 -33.74
N ASP A 844 22.55 -16.10 -34.44
CA ASP A 844 21.69 -16.96 -35.28
C ASP A 844 22.46 -17.62 -36.41
N LYS A 845 23.47 -16.94 -36.96
CA LYS A 845 24.35 -17.52 -37.98
C LYS A 845 25.08 -18.76 -37.44
N ARG A 846 25.68 -18.67 -36.26
CA ARG A 846 26.34 -19.82 -35.61
C ARG A 846 25.35 -20.97 -35.36
N ARG A 847 24.12 -20.65 -34.97
CA ARG A 847 23.04 -21.64 -34.82
C ARG A 847 22.73 -22.34 -36.14
N GLN A 848 22.51 -21.59 -37.21
CA GLN A 848 22.24 -22.13 -38.55
C GLN A 848 23.41 -22.99 -39.05
N ASP A 849 24.65 -22.51 -38.91
CA ASP A 849 25.84 -23.26 -39.30
C ASP A 849 25.93 -24.61 -38.55
N PHE A 850 25.61 -24.62 -37.24
CA PHE A 850 25.63 -25.83 -36.43
C PHE A 850 24.59 -26.86 -36.87
N PHE A 851 23.32 -26.47 -37.03
CA PHE A 851 22.24 -27.37 -37.44
C PHE A 851 22.33 -27.77 -38.93
N THR A 852 22.99 -26.96 -39.77
CA THR A 852 23.29 -27.33 -41.17
C THR A 852 24.38 -28.39 -41.22
N ALA A 853 25.42 -28.25 -40.40
CA ALA A 853 26.50 -29.24 -40.30
C ALA A 853 26.04 -30.54 -39.60
N HIS A 854 25.04 -30.45 -38.72
CA HIS A 854 24.53 -31.56 -37.92
C HIS A 854 22.99 -31.58 -37.94
N PRO A 855 22.38 -32.22 -38.96
CA PRO A 855 20.93 -32.26 -39.12
C PRO A 855 20.31 -33.26 -38.13
N PHE A 856 20.05 -32.83 -36.90
CA PHE A 856 19.36 -33.63 -35.89
C PHE A 856 17.86 -33.73 -36.21
N LYS A 857 17.26 -34.90 -35.94
CA LYS A 857 15.85 -35.16 -36.25
C LYS A 857 14.87 -34.78 -35.15
N GLU A 858 15.33 -34.71 -33.89
CA GLU A 858 14.50 -34.51 -32.71
C GLU A 858 15.24 -33.68 -31.64
N HIS A 859 14.47 -33.03 -30.77
CA HIS A 859 14.98 -32.40 -29.55
C HIS A 859 15.60 -33.46 -28.63
N GLN A 860 16.70 -33.13 -27.96
CA GLN A 860 17.44 -34.09 -27.15
C GLN A 860 16.85 -34.18 -25.74
N VAL A 861 15.73 -34.89 -25.65
CA VAL A 861 15.00 -35.15 -24.40
C VAL A 861 15.76 -36.17 -23.56
N PHE A 862 15.78 -35.97 -22.25
CA PHE A 862 16.13 -36.98 -21.27
C PHE A 862 15.01 -37.16 -20.28
N GLN A 863 14.84 -38.38 -19.78
CA GLN A 863 13.83 -38.69 -18.79
C GLN A 863 14.21 -39.89 -17.93
N LYS A 864 13.73 -39.91 -16.69
CA LYS A 864 13.90 -41.01 -15.73
C LYS A 864 12.74 -41.01 -14.74
N VAL A 865 12.16 -42.19 -14.54
CA VAL A 865 11.18 -42.43 -13.47
C VAL A 865 11.91 -43.11 -12.31
N ILE A 866 11.84 -42.51 -11.12
CA ILE A 866 12.56 -42.92 -9.93
C ILE A 866 11.55 -43.25 -8.85
N GLU A 867 11.66 -44.45 -8.29
CA GLU A 867 10.86 -44.90 -7.16
C GLU A 867 11.41 -44.30 -5.87
N TYR A 868 10.52 -43.77 -5.04
CA TYR A 868 10.85 -43.41 -3.66
C TYR A 868 10.70 -44.64 -2.76
N LYS A 869 11.81 -45.03 -2.13
CA LYS A 869 11.83 -46.14 -1.18
C LYS A 869 11.67 -45.59 0.23
N ASN A 870 10.56 -45.96 0.86
CA ASN A 870 10.33 -45.72 2.27
C ASN A 870 11.12 -46.77 3.06
N GLU A 871 12.36 -46.45 3.44
CA GLU A 871 13.18 -47.29 4.33
C GLU A 871 12.85 -47.06 5.80
#